data_AF-A0A3E0EU51-F1
#
_entry.id   AF-A0A3E0EU51-F1
#
_cell.length_a   1.000
_cell.length_b   1.000
_cell.length_c   1.000
_cell.angle_alpha   90.00
_cell.angle_beta   90.00
_cell.angle_gamma   90.00
#
_symmetry.space_group_name_H-M   'P 1'
#
loop_
_entity.id
_entity.type
_entity.pdbx_description
1 polymer ?
#
loop_
_entity_poly.entity_id
_entity_poly.type
_entity_poly.pdbx_seq_one_letter_code
_entity_poly.pdbx_strand_id
1 'polypeptide(L)'
;MQNTEIKTTCSYCGVGCGIIVKNDSKNGVTVTGDKDHPVNRGMLCSKGMNLHYVVNDTSDRILYPEMRWSKSHPKERVSWDAALDRAAAVFSSIIKKYGPDSVGFYISGQCLTEEYYLVNKLVKGFLKTNNIDTNSRLCMSSAVAGYKKTFGEDSVPIAYADIELADTFMITGANPAFCHPILFRRLEQHKEKNPKVKIIVVDPRKTDSALTADLHLQILPGTDIVLYHAIGKRLIEKGYVDSDFVKNHTENYQLYKDLVSSSSYENASKVCGVSVNEIHLAAEMIGRAKGFISMWAMGLNQSVIGVDKNTALLNLSLVTGQIGKPGSGPFSLTGQPNAMGGREVGGMANLLAVHKELSNPEHRKEVADFWGVESISEKPGLTATEMFDALESGKMKAVWIICTNPMVSLPDSRRVEKALANAKFVVVQDISHSADTAKFADLLLPAAGWLEKEGTMTNSERRISYLPKGINPPGEALSDVEILLNFAKKMKFSGFNFENTEAVYKEYCLMTKGTNIDVSYLNYSRLKNEGTFQWPVPDYGHSGTPRLFSDKKFFTPTKKAIFNIPASIKNTSEEPSQQYPFILTTGRIRDQWHTMTKTGKVSRLMTHTPSPVLEINPIDAYKSKIKNGDIVVVSSKNGEVRVKAKVTDTIKEGVLFLPMHWGKQLDNDLNRTNNLTNTLVDPISKEPDFKYTVVSVKKYVKPFQKIAVIGAGAAAFRFIQNYREINNTDEIIVFSNEENPFYNRVLLPEYVTAELSWESLLKIKDDALGQLNITMKSGVAIENVNATDKIITDSQGIKHQFDTLIMATGSRPFIPENAQLHLPGRFTIRKKNDADRLKDYLDGTRLPAEEQHVVIVGGGLLGLELAAALKHKKVKITIIQRASRLMERQLDRISSKLLAEEVQLRDIQIYFDNEVSTVFETENANEIEIALKSGRILTANAIVYTIGTIPNIELAKETGLACGRGVKVNQYLQTSNPDVFAIGEIAEFNNQLFGITSAAEEQADILANFIGGDISSFYKGSVLMNILKLEDINLCSIGEIEVPENDDSYEEIVFADLGKRYYKKCIVKNDLLVGAILMGDKNEFAEFKTMIESKIELADKRNTLLRGSGSEAKPVIGKLVCSCSQVGHGNIEETIKSGVTNFTELCKTTGAGLGCGSCKTEVKEILAKCK
;
A
#
# COMPACT_ATOMS: atom_id res chain seq x y z
N MET A 1 -26.21 10.78 -21.80
CA MET A 1 -25.01 11.64 -21.70
C MET A 1 -24.00 11.10 -22.71
N GLN A 2 -23.53 11.93 -23.64
CA GLN A 2 -22.64 11.50 -24.71
C GLN A 2 -21.31 10.99 -24.13
N ASN A 3 -20.84 9.83 -24.63
CA ASN A 3 -19.47 9.34 -24.51
C ASN A 3 -18.50 10.48 -24.87
N THR A 4 -18.06 11.25 -23.88
CA THR A 4 -17.15 12.37 -24.07
C THR A 4 -15.78 11.90 -23.64
N GLU A 5 -14.88 11.77 -24.62
CA GLU A 5 -13.47 11.51 -24.35
C GLU A 5 -12.84 12.81 -23.85
N ILE A 6 -12.17 12.75 -22.69
CA ILE A 6 -11.55 13.90 -22.06
C ILE A 6 -10.03 13.71 -22.08
N LYS A 7 -9.31 14.63 -22.73
CA LYS A 7 -7.85 14.67 -22.70
C LYS A 7 -7.36 15.44 -21.46
N THR A 8 -6.45 14.84 -20.70
CA THR A 8 -5.91 15.40 -19.46
C THR A 8 -4.48 14.90 -19.22
N THR A 9 -3.87 15.28 -18.11
CA THR A 9 -2.50 14.89 -17.72
C THR A 9 -2.48 14.12 -16.40
N CYS A 10 -1.62 13.11 -16.28
CA CYS A 10 -1.39 12.35 -15.06
C CYS A 10 -0.92 13.23 -13.89
N SER A 11 -1.51 13.05 -12.72
CA SER A 11 -1.25 13.82 -11.49
C SER A 11 -0.32 13.13 -10.48
N TYR A 12 0.59 12.26 -10.95
CA TYR A 12 1.58 11.59 -10.09
C TYR A 12 2.97 12.22 -10.18
N CYS A 13 3.87 11.69 -11.04
CA CYS A 13 5.23 12.20 -11.14
C CYS A 13 5.34 13.45 -12.03
N GLY A 14 6.45 14.18 -11.93
CA GLY A 14 6.76 15.38 -12.72
C GLY A 14 6.97 15.16 -14.22
N VAL A 15 6.58 14.00 -14.77
CA VAL A 15 6.70 13.71 -16.21
C VAL A 15 5.61 14.41 -17.01
N GLY A 16 4.36 14.42 -16.54
CA GLY A 16 3.21 14.98 -17.28
C GLY A 16 2.76 14.12 -18.46
N CYS A 17 2.41 12.85 -18.20
CA CYS A 17 1.90 11.94 -19.23
C CYS A 17 0.45 12.28 -19.62
N GLY A 18 0.15 12.37 -20.91
CA GLY A 18 -1.21 12.57 -21.42
C GLY A 18 -2.08 11.32 -21.29
N ILE A 19 -3.31 11.53 -20.86
CA ILE A 19 -4.33 10.51 -20.57
C ILE A 19 -5.62 10.88 -21.32
N ILE A 20 -6.26 9.86 -21.91
CA ILE A 20 -7.64 9.92 -22.38
C ILE A 20 -8.52 9.26 -21.33
N VAL A 21 -9.50 9.99 -20.84
CA VAL A 21 -10.51 9.53 -19.88
C VAL A 21 -11.82 9.28 -20.61
N LYS A 22 -12.47 8.16 -20.29
CA LYS A 22 -13.83 7.86 -20.73
C LYS A 22 -14.72 7.69 -19.51
N ASN A 23 -15.80 8.47 -19.49
CA ASN A 23 -16.86 8.31 -18.49
C ASN A 23 -17.75 7.14 -18.90
N ASP A 24 -18.10 6.28 -17.95
CA ASP A 24 -19.08 5.21 -18.17
C ASP A 24 -20.52 5.67 -17.83
N SER A 25 -21.49 4.81 -18.08
CA SER A 25 -22.91 5.09 -17.81
C SER A 25 -23.29 5.13 -16.33
N LYS A 26 -22.39 4.71 -15.43
CA LYS A 26 -22.58 4.63 -13.97
C LYS A 26 -21.77 5.71 -13.21
N ASN A 27 -21.34 6.78 -13.88
CA ASN A 27 -20.49 7.85 -13.34
C ASN A 27 -19.06 7.42 -12.93
N GLY A 28 -18.62 6.23 -13.33
CA GLY A 28 -17.22 5.81 -13.22
C GLY A 28 -16.37 6.35 -14.37
N VAL A 29 -15.05 6.31 -14.19
CA VAL A 29 -14.09 6.66 -15.24
C VAL A 29 -13.19 5.48 -15.58
N THR A 30 -12.73 5.44 -16.82
CA THR A 30 -11.63 4.58 -17.28
C THR A 30 -10.55 5.43 -17.95
N VAL A 31 -9.30 4.95 -17.97
CA VAL A 31 -8.17 5.71 -18.51
C VAL A 31 -7.37 4.89 -19.52
N THR A 32 -6.90 5.58 -20.55
CA THR A 32 -5.91 5.07 -21.52
C THR A 32 -4.87 6.15 -21.80
N GLY A 33 -3.70 5.78 -22.34
CA GLY A 33 -2.68 6.77 -22.69
C GLY A 33 -3.05 7.53 -23.96
N ASP A 34 -2.88 8.85 -23.96
CA ASP A 34 -3.05 9.66 -25.18
C ASP A 34 -1.88 9.42 -26.14
N LYS A 35 -2.19 8.81 -27.29
CA LYS A 35 -1.20 8.49 -28.34
C LYS A 35 -0.61 9.75 -28.99
N ASP A 36 -1.36 10.85 -29.01
CA ASP A 36 -0.95 12.11 -29.63
C ASP A 36 -0.12 12.99 -28.68
N HIS A 37 -0.12 12.68 -27.38
CA HIS A 37 0.55 13.52 -26.40
C HIS A 37 2.09 13.40 -26.49
N PRO A 38 2.83 14.52 -26.61
CA PRO A 38 4.25 14.52 -26.99
C PRO A 38 5.17 13.88 -25.93
N VAL A 39 4.73 13.85 -24.67
CA VAL A 39 5.51 13.34 -23.55
C VAL A 39 5.60 11.81 -23.56
N ASN A 40 4.46 11.13 -23.62
CA ASN A 40 4.34 9.69 -23.38
C ASN A 40 3.90 8.87 -24.59
N ARG A 41 3.37 9.50 -25.65
CA ARG A 41 3.01 8.83 -26.92
C ARG A 41 2.17 7.56 -26.70
N GLY A 42 1.16 7.65 -25.84
CA GLY A 42 0.25 6.55 -25.50
C GLY A 42 0.75 5.61 -24.40
N MET A 43 2.01 5.70 -23.96
CA MET A 43 2.52 4.87 -22.87
C MET A 43 2.06 5.37 -21.50
N LEU A 44 1.75 4.45 -20.58
CA LEU A 44 1.48 4.75 -19.17
C LEU A 44 2.23 3.75 -18.28
N CYS A 45 2.65 4.20 -17.09
CA CYS A 45 3.21 3.31 -16.08
C CYS A 45 2.09 2.63 -15.25
N SER A 46 2.45 1.66 -14.40
CA SER A 46 1.50 0.96 -13.52
C SER A 46 0.57 1.92 -12.75
N LYS A 47 1.11 3.00 -12.20
CA LYS A 47 0.33 4.03 -11.50
C LYS A 47 -0.63 4.76 -12.44
N GLY A 48 -0.16 5.18 -13.62
CA GLY A 48 -0.97 5.93 -14.59
C GLY A 48 -2.13 5.10 -15.17
N MET A 49 -1.90 3.83 -15.48
CA MET A 49 -2.94 2.93 -16.00
C MET A 49 -4.04 2.66 -14.98
N ASN A 50 -3.71 2.64 -13.69
CA ASN A 50 -4.65 2.35 -12.61
C ASN A 50 -5.20 3.61 -11.92
N LEU A 51 -4.96 4.81 -12.47
CA LEU A 51 -5.38 6.08 -11.87
C LEU A 51 -6.92 6.17 -11.72
N HIS A 52 -7.66 5.55 -12.64
CA HIS A 52 -9.12 5.51 -12.57
C HIS A 52 -9.67 4.80 -11.32
N TYR A 53 -9.02 3.75 -10.82
CA TYR A 53 -9.43 3.09 -9.58
C TYR A 53 -9.30 4.03 -8.37
N VAL A 54 -8.34 4.95 -8.37
CA VAL A 54 -8.20 5.96 -7.31
C VAL A 54 -9.33 6.99 -7.34
N VAL A 55 -9.85 7.30 -8.53
CA VAL A 55 -10.97 8.24 -8.69
C VAL A 55 -12.30 7.57 -8.35
N ASN A 56 -12.49 6.33 -8.82
CA ASN A 56 -13.72 5.58 -8.62
C ASN A 56 -13.88 5.10 -7.16
N ASP A 57 -12.79 4.85 -6.44
CA ASP A 57 -12.84 4.52 -5.01
C ASP A 57 -13.02 5.78 -4.15
N THR A 58 -14.24 5.95 -3.65
CA THR A 58 -14.63 7.07 -2.78
C THR A 58 -14.73 6.69 -1.29
N SER A 59 -14.30 5.48 -0.91
CA SER A 59 -14.55 4.89 0.42
C SER A 59 -13.97 5.66 1.61
N ASP A 60 -12.93 6.45 1.40
CA ASP A 60 -12.25 7.27 2.40
C ASP A 60 -12.24 8.76 2.04
N ARG A 61 -13.09 9.19 1.08
CA ARG A 61 -13.16 10.57 0.65
C ARG A 61 -13.71 11.46 1.76
N ILE A 62 -13.10 12.62 1.93
CA ILE A 62 -13.67 13.69 2.77
C ILE A 62 -14.79 14.34 1.98
N LEU A 63 -16.03 14.24 2.49
CA LEU A 63 -17.23 14.68 1.79
C LEU A 63 -17.76 16.03 2.27
N TYR A 64 -17.48 16.41 3.51
CA TYR A 64 -18.02 17.59 4.17
C TYR A 64 -16.94 18.27 5.02
N PRO A 65 -17.03 19.59 5.26
CA PRO A 65 -16.20 20.23 6.27
C PRO A 65 -16.43 19.59 7.64
N GLU A 66 -15.35 19.27 8.35
CA GLU A 66 -15.40 18.73 9.71
C GLU A 66 -14.58 19.61 10.64
N MET A 67 -15.07 19.85 11.85
CA MET A 67 -14.43 20.76 12.80
C MET A 67 -14.42 20.20 14.21
N ARG A 68 -13.35 20.48 14.96
CA ARG A 68 -13.29 20.32 16.42
C ARG A 68 -13.51 21.68 17.08
N TRP A 69 -14.43 21.74 18.03
CA TRP A 69 -14.64 22.94 18.85
C TRP A 69 -13.52 23.14 19.89
N SER A 70 -12.91 22.04 20.34
CA SER A 70 -11.76 21.97 21.24
C SER A 70 -10.92 20.73 20.90
N LYS A 71 -9.63 20.72 21.25
CA LYS A 71 -8.75 19.56 21.00
C LYS A 71 -9.24 18.26 21.66
N SER A 72 -9.98 18.36 22.75
CA SER A 72 -10.58 17.22 23.46
C SER A 72 -11.90 16.72 22.84
N HIS A 73 -12.50 17.47 21.92
CA HIS A 73 -13.78 17.12 21.30
C HIS A 73 -13.56 16.29 20.01
N PRO A 74 -14.51 15.41 19.64
CA PRO A 74 -14.50 14.77 18.33
C PRO A 74 -14.64 15.82 17.20
N LYS A 75 -14.29 15.41 15.98
CA LYS A 75 -14.63 16.18 14.78
C LYS A 75 -16.11 15.98 14.46
N GLU A 76 -16.80 17.06 14.12
CA GLU A 76 -18.21 17.05 13.73
C GLU A 76 -18.38 17.70 12.36
N ARG A 77 -19.33 17.20 11.56
CA ARG A 77 -19.69 17.83 10.29
C ARG A 77 -20.24 19.24 10.55
N VAL A 78 -19.79 20.20 9.76
CA VAL A 78 -20.25 21.59 9.78
C VAL A 78 -20.49 22.12 8.37
N SER A 79 -21.19 23.25 8.25
CA SER A 79 -21.35 23.91 6.96
C SER A 79 -20.06 24.62 6.52
N TRP A 80 -19.91 24.83 5.21
CA TRP A 80 -18.80 25.61 4.65
C TRP A 80 -18.69 27.03 5.24
N ASP A 81 -19.83 27.71 5.44
CA ASP A 81 -19.84 29.04 6.04
C ASP A 81 -19.28 29.02 7.47
N ALA A 82 -19.75 28.08 8.32
CA ALA A 82 -19.28 27.96 9.69
C ALA A 82 -17.77 27.61 9.75
N ALA A 83 -17.33 26.70 8.88
CA ALA A 83 -15.93 26.31 8.74
C ALA A 83 -15.02 27.50 8.41
N LEU A 84 -15.37 28.26 7.37
CA LEU A 84 -14.54 29.38 6.89
C LEU A 84 -14.67 30.62 7.77
N ASP A 85 -15.83 30.88 8.38
CA ASP A 85 -15.99 31.93 9.40
C ASP A 85 -15.07 31.65 10.60
N ARG A 86 -15.02 30.39 11.06
CA ARG A 86 -14.10 29.99 12.12
C ARG A 86 -12.65 30.17 11.71
N ALA A 87 -12.25 29.67 10.54
CA ALA A 87 -10.88 29.80 10.05
C ALA A 87 -10.46 31.28 9.99
N ALA A 88 -11.28 32.14 9.38
CA ALA A 88 -10.99 33.57 9.24
C ALA A 88 -10.91 34.27 10.60
N ALA A 89 -11.82 33.97 11.53
CA ALA A 89 -11.82 34.54 12.88
C ALA A 89 -10.58 34.12 13.68
N VAL A 90 -10.18 32.84 13.61
CA VAL A 90 -9.00 32.33 14.33
C VAL A 90 -7.72 32.90 13.75
N PHE A 91 -7.54 32.89 12.43
CA PHE A 91 -6.38 33.49 11.76
C PHE A 91 -6.27 34.98 12.10
N SER A 92 -7.37 35.74 11.96
CA SER A 92 -7.39 37.17 12.30
C SER A 92 -7.01 37.43 13.75
N SER A 93 -7.55 36.64 14.68
CA SER A 93 -7.24 36.76 16.12
C SER A 93 -5.78 36.46 16.44
N ILE A 94 -5.24 35.38 15.86
CA ILE A 94 -3.84 34.98 16.03
C ILE A 94 -2.89 36.04 15.45
N ILE A 95 -3.14 36.50 14.22
CA ILE A 95 -2.34 37.54 13.56
C ILE A 95 -2.39 38.84 14.35
N LYS A 96 -3.57 39.27 14.80
CA LYS A 96 -3.73 40.48 15.61
C LYS A 96 -2.94 40.40 16.93
N LYS A 97 -2.90 39.23 17.57
CA LYS A 97 -2.27 39.04 18.88
C LYS A 97 -0.76 38.78 18.82
N TYR A 98 -0.30 38.03 17.80
CA TYR A 98 1.06 37.51 17.73
C TYR A 98 1.84 37.95 16.48
N GLY A 99 1.23 38.76 15.61
CA GLY A 99 1.81 39.21 14.35
C GLY A 99 1.59 38.22 13.19
N PRO A 100 1.85 38.64 11.95
CA PRO A 100 1.57 37.84 10.76
C PRO A 100 2.42 36.56 10.66
N ASP A 101 3.67 36.59 11.14
CA ASP A 101 4.57 35.42 11.17
C ASP A 101 4.12 34.31 12.16
N SER A 102 2.99 34.49 12.84
CA SER A 102 2.42 33.48 13.75
C SER A 102 1.51 32.46 13.04
N VAL A 103 1.26 32.63 11.74
CA VAL A 103 0.53 31.67 10.90
C VAL A 103 1.41 31.23 9.72
N GLY A 104 1.09 30.09 9.11
CA GLY A 104 1.79 29.62 7.92
C GLY A 104 1.02 28.62 7.08
N PHE A 105 1.44 28.46 5.83
CA PHE A 105 0.85 27.54 4.87
C PHE A 105 1.89 26.52 4.40
N TYR A 106 1.59 25.23 4.56
CA TYR A 106 2.41 24.14 4.06
C TYR A 106 1.68 23.41 2.93
N ILE A 107 2.10 23.65 1.70
CA ILE A 107 1.40 23.21 0.50
C ILE A 107 2.23 22.20 -0.32
N SER A 108 1.78 21.87 -1.53
CA SER A 108 2.22 20.66 -2.23
C SER A 108 2.44 20.90 -3.71
N GLY A 109 3.48 20.29 -4.29
CA GLY A 109 3.69 20.19 -5.75
C GLY A 109 2.59 19.45 -6.50
N GLN A 110 1.53 19.02 -5.81
CA GLN A 110 0.29 18.51 -6.37
C GLN A 110 -0.76 19.60 -6.67
N CYS A 111 -0.62 20.79 -6.08
CA CYS A 111 -1.50 21.93 -6.35
C CYS A 111 -1.40 22.34 -7.83
N LEU A 112 -2.50 22.78 -8.40
CA LEU A 112 -2.55 23.41 -9.72
C LEU A 112 -1.89 24.79 -9.65
N THR A 113 -1.41 25.30 -10.78
CA THR A 113 -0.66 26.57 -10.83
C THR A 113 -1.49 27.74 -10.30
N GLU A 114 -2.80 27.73 -10.55
CA GLU A 114 -3.76 28.74 -10.09
C GLU A 114 -3.91 28.71 -8.56
N GLU A 115 -3.99 27.53 -7.97
CA GLU A 115 -4.07 27.33 -6.52
C GLU A 115 -2.80 27.84 -5.85
N TYR A 116 -1.67 27.45 -6.41
CA TYR A 116 -0.34 27.88 -6.01
C TYR A 116 -0.19 29.41 -6.01
N TYR A 117 -0.63 30.04 -7.10
CA TYR A 117 -0.62 31.49 -7.26
C TYR A 117 -1.51 32.18 -6.20
N LEU A 118 -2.73 31.68 -5.98
CA LEU A 118 -3.64 32.23 -4.97
C LEU A 118 -3.07 32.14 -3.55
N VAL A 119 -2.50 30.99 -3.16
CA VAL A 119 -1.89 30.86 -1.83
C VAL A 119 -0.71 31.84 -1.69
N ASN A 120 0.14 31.97 -2.71
CA ASN A 120 1.27 32.89 -2.64
C ASN A 120 0.81 34.36 -2.52
N LYS A 121 -0.14 34.78 -3.36
CA LYS A 121 -0.76 36.12 -3.32
C LYS A 121 -1.38 36.39 -1.94
N LEU A 122 -2.19 35.45 -1.44
CA LEU A 122 -2.84 35.54 -0.12
C LEU A 122 -1.84 35.69 1.01
N VAL A 123 -0.84 34.82 1.08
CA VAL A 123 0.08 34.76 2.22
C VAL A 123 1.02 35.96 2.24
N LYS A 124 1.69 36.26 1.11
CA LYS A 124 2.71 37.31 1.06
C LYS A 124 2.11 38.71 0.95
N GLY A 125 1.08 38.87 0.13
CA GLY A 125 0.46 40.17 -0.13
C GLY A 125 -0.51 40.59 0.98
N PHE A 126 -1.39 39.70 1.42
CA PHE A 126 -2.55 40.08 2.24
C PHE A 126 -2.44 39.67 3.71
N LEU A 127 -1.93 38.48 4.00
CA LEU A 127 -1.58 38.10 5.38
C LEU A 127 -0.28 38.75 5.85
N LYS A 128 0.49 39.36 4.93
CA LYS A 128 1.75 40.07 5.20
C LYS A 128 2.79 39.20 5.92
N THR A 129 2.85 37.91 5.60
CA THR A 129 3.93 37.00 6.04
C THR A 129 4.49 36.24 4.85
N ASN A 130 5.77 35.86 4.92
CA ASN A 130 6.40 34.99 3.92
C ASN A 130 6.34 33.50 4.33
N ASN A 131 5.61 33.16 5.40
CA ASN A 131 5.43 31.79 5.90
C ASN A 131 4.53 30.94 4.98
N ILE A 132 5.03 30.66 3.79
CA ILE A 132 4.52 29.68 2.84
C ILE A 132 5.69 28.82 2.41
N ASP A 133 5.58 27.50 2.53
CA ASP A 133 6.54 26.59 1.90
C ASP A 133 5.83 25.35 1.38
N THR A 134 6.55 24.56 0.59
CA THR A 134 5.98 23.40 -0.10
C THR A 134 6.83 22.16 0.14
N ASN A 135 6.25 20.98 -0.03
CA ASN A 135 7.04 19.75 -0.10
C ASN A 135 8.09 19.73 -1.24
N SER A 136 8.05 20.66 -2.21
CA SER A 136 9.11 20.86 -3.20
C SER A 136 10.42 21.31 -2.55
N ARG A 137 10.37 21.95 -1.37
CA ARG A 137 11.55 22.21 -0.51
C ARG A 137 12.34 20.94 -0.28
N LEU A 138 11.62 19.86 0.02
CA LEU A 138 12.16 18.55 0.36
C LEU A 138 12.66 17.76 -0.87
N CYS A 139 12.57 18.31 -2.08
CA CYS A 139 12.69 17.55 -3.31
C CYS A 139 13.68 18.16 -4.31
N MET A 140 13.53 19.45 -4.62
CA MET A 140 14.24 20.08 -5.75
C MET A 140 14.97 21.37 -5.36
N SER A 141 14.86 21.84 -4.12
CA SER A 141 15.34 23.19 -3.78
C SER A 141 16.86 23.34 -3.97
N SER A 142 17.63 22.27 -3.83
CA SER A 142 19.07 22.26 -4.14
C SER A 142 19.35 22.38 -5.64
N ALA A 143 18.54 21.74 -6.49
CA ALA A 143 18.65 21.87 -7.94
C ALA A 143 18.26 23.28 -8.41
N VAL A 144 17.24 23.89 -7.81
CA VAL A 144 16.85 25.30 -8.04
C VAL A 144 18.03 26.22 -7.79
N ALA A 145 18.66 26.09 -6.61
CA ALA A 145 19.81 26.91 -6.26
C ALA A 145 21.01 26.65 -7.19
N GLY A 146 21.23 25.40 -7.61
CA GLY A 146 22.25 25.05 -8.60
C GLY A 146 22.04 25.73 -9.95
N TYR A 147 20.82 25.69 -10.49
CA TYR A 147 20.47 26.38 -11.72
C TYR A 147 20.59 27.89 -11.59
N LYS A 148 20.06 28.50 -10.52
CA LYS A 148 20.19 29.95 -10.28
C LYS A 148 21.65 30.39 -10.24
N LYS A 149 22.50 29.67 -9.51
CA LYS A 149 23.93 29.96 -9.42
C LYS A 149 24.67 29.81 -10.76
N THR A 150 24.23 28.91 -11.62
CA THR A 150 24.96 28.59 -12.87
C THR A 150 24.44 29.39 -14.06
N PHE A 151 23.13 29.57 -14.16
CA PHE A 151 22.43 30.16 -15.31
C PHE A 151 21.75 31.49 -15.01
N GLY A 152 21.72 31.94 -13.75
CA GLY A 152 21.09 33.19 -13.30
C GLY A 152 19.66 33.02 -12.79
N GLU A 153 18.93 32.00 -13.28
CA GLU A 153 17.58 31.67 -12.84
C GLU A 153 17.37 30.14 -12.74
N ASP A 154 16.23 29.73 -12.20
CA ASP A 154 15.77 28.34 -12.19
C ASP A 154 15.30 27.90 -13.58
N SER A 155 16.25 27.72 -14.49
CA SER A 155 15.98 27.46 -15.91
C SER A 155 16.49 26.08 -16.30
N VAL A 156 15.58 25.11 -16.39
CA VAL A 156 15.90 23.79 -16.97
C VAL A 156 16.18 23.98 -18.46
N PRO A 157 17.35 23.61 -19.00
CA PRO A 157 17.72 23.99 -20.37
C PRO A 157 17.15 23.08 -21.46
N ILE A 158 16.81 21.82 -21.15
CA ILE A 158 16.52 20.79 -22.16
C ILE A 158 15.02 20.56 -22.43
N ALA A 159 14.70 19.75 -23.45
CA ALA A 159 13.40 19.10 -23.66
C ALA A 159 13.51 17.57 -23.52
N TYR A 160 12.40 16.87 -23.29
CA TYR A 160 12.37 15.40 -23.34
C TYR A 160 12.74 14.86 -24.72
N ALA A 161 12.49 15.62 -25.79
CA ALA A 161 12.92 15.28 -27.14
C ALA A 161 14.44 15.15 -27.29
N ASP A 162 15.23 15.68 -26.34
CA ASP A 162 16.68 15.50 -26.32
C ASP A 162 17.10 14.08 -25.94
N ILE A 163 16.23 13.29 -25.29
CA ILE A 163 16.50 11.88 -24.98
C ILE A 163 16.74 11.08 -26.28
N GLU A 164 15.99 11.36 -27.35
CA GLU A 164 16.19 10.67 -28.63
C GLU A 164 17.37 11.21 -29.46
N LEU A 165 18.04 12.28 -29.00
CA LEU A 165 19.14 12.92 -29.72
C LEU A 165 20.50 12.72 -29.04
N ALA A 166 20.52 12.52 -27.73
CA ALA A 166 21.74 12.31 -26.97
C ALA A 166 22.36 10.93 -27.24
N ASP A 167 23.68 10.83 -27.14
CA ASP A 167 24.42 9.57 -27.27
C ASP A 167 25.08 9.14 -25.96
N THR A 168 25.12 10.01 -24.94
CA THR A 168 25.63 9.68 -23.61
C THR A 168 24.73 10.24 -22.52
N PHE A 169 24.41 9.40 -21.54
CA PHE A 169 23.58 9.73 -20.38
C PHE A 169 24.35 9.45 -19.09
N MET A 170 24.27 10.38 -18.15
CA MET A 170 24.70 10.16 -16.78
C MET A 170 23.51 10.31 -15.85
N ILE A 171 22.99 9.19 -15.33
CA ILE A 171 21.91 9.15 -14.35
C ILE A 171 22.54 9.08 -12.96
N THR A 172 22.43 10.15 -12.18
CA THR A 172 23.10 10.24 -10.88
C THR A 172 22.12 10.56 -9.76
N GLY A 173 22.18 9.80 -8.67
CA GLY A 173 21.25 9.95 -7.54
C GLY A 173 19.77 9.85 -7.94
N ALA A 174 19.46 9.01 -8.93
CA ALA A 174 18.12 8.88 -9.50
C ALA A 174 17.84 7.44 -9.95
N ASN A 175 16.59 7.02 -9.81
CA ASN A 175 16.07 5.76 -10.37
C ASN A 175 14.88 6.03 -11.30
N PRO A 176 15.11 6.61 -12.49
CA PRO A 176 14.04 6.93 -13.43
C PRO A 176 13.24 5.70 -13.88
N ALA A 177 13.80 4.49 -13.86
CA ALA A 177 13.04 3.27 -14.14
C ALA A 177 11.78 3.12 -13.28
N PHE A 178 11.83 3.52 -12.01
CA PHE A 178 10.68 3.45 -11.09
C PHE A 178 10.00 4.80 -10.87
N CYS A 179 10.78 5.87 -10.75
CA CYS A 179 10.28 7.20 -10.40
C CYS A 179 9.75 7.98 -11.61
N HIS A 180 10.30 7.75 -12.80
CA HIS A 180 9.95 8.43 -14.05
C HIS A 180 9.86 7.43 -15.23
N PRO A 181 9.06 6.34 -15.13
CA PRO A 181 9.23 5.17 -15.99
C PRO A 181 9.09 5.46 -17.48
N ILE A 182 8.27 6.44 -17.86
CA ILE A 182 8.08 6.83 -19.26
C ILE A 182 9.33 7.49 -19.85
N LEU A 183 10.05 8.32 -19.08
CA LEU A 183 11.30 8.91 -19.56
C LEU A 183 12.38 7.83 -19.70
N PHE A 184 12.45 6.91 -18.74
CA PHE A 184 13.37 5.78 -18.83
C PHE A 184 13.04 4.85 -20.00
N ARG A 185 11.75 4.57 -20.25
CA ARG A 185 11.32 3.75 -21.39
C ARG A 185 11.70 4.37 -22.73
N ARG A 186 11.64 5.71 -22.84
CA ARG A 186 12.13 6.43 -24.03
C ARG A 186 13.64 6.27 -24.20
N LEU A 187 14.40 6.36 -23.11
CA LEU A 187 15.85 6.09 -23.12
C LEU A 187 16.17 4.64 -23.52
N GLU A 188 15.46 3.65 -22.97
CA GLU A 188 15.61 2.24 -23.35
C GLU A 188 15.36 2.05 -24.85
N GLN A 189 14.22 2.55 -25.36
CA GLN A 189 13.90 2.47 -26.79
C GLN A 189 14.94 3.16 -27.67
N HIS A 190 15.52 4.27 -27.20
CA HIS A 190 16.58 4.97 -27.90
C HIS A 190 17.87 4.14 -27.94
N LYS A 191 18.28 3.53 -26.82
CA LYS A 191 19.46 2.65 -26.75
C LYS A 191 19.26 1.36 -27.54
N GLU A 192 18.07 0.77 -27.52
CA GLU A 192 17.71 -0.39 -28.35
C GLU A 192 17.89 -0.09 -29.84
N LYS A 193 17.43 1.09 -30.29
CA LYS A 193 17.59 1.54 -31.69
C LYS A 193 19.02 1.99 -32.02
N ASN A 194 19.76 2.45 -31.02
CA ASN A 194 21.11 2.99 -31.17
C ASN A 194 22.06 2.33 -30.15
N PRO A 195 22.57 1.11 -30.41
CA PRO A 195 23.39 0.35 -29.45
C PRO A 195 24.68 1.03 -28.98
N LYS A 196 25.09 2.11 -29.65
CA LYS A 196 26.25 2.93 -29.26
C LYS A 196 25.97 3.90 -28.11
N VAL A 197 24.70 4.17 -27.81
CA VAL A 197 24.28 5.04 -26.70
C VAL A 197 24.86 4.51 -25.38
N LYS A 198 25.52 5.38 -24.63
CA LYS A 198 26.16 5.06 -23.35
C LYS A 198 25.35 5.56 -22.17
N ILE A 199 25.17 4.69 -21.17
CA ILE A 199 24.47 5.01 -19.93
C ILE A 199 25.42 4.78 -18.76
N ILE A 200 25.72 5.85 -18.02
CA ILE A 200 26.45 5.84 -16.76
C ILE A 200 25.41 6.00 -15.65
N VAL A 201 25.42 5.14 -14.63
CA VAL A 201 24.58 5.28 -13.44
C VAL A 201 25.45 5.47 -12.21
N VAL A 202 25.17 6.49 -11.40
CA VAL A 202 25.82 6.74 -10.12
C VAL A 202 24.78 6.62 -9.00
N ASP A 203 24.81 5.50 -8.29
CA ASP A 203 23.87 5.20 -7.19
C ASP A 203 24.49 4.14 -6.27
N PRO A 204 24.45 4.28 -4.93
CA PRO A 204 24.90 3.23 -4.01
C PRO A 204 24.13 1.91 -4.17
N ARG A 205 22.93 1.95 -4.75
CA ARG A 205 22.08 0.79 -5.00
C ARG A 205 22.11 0.43 -6.49
N LYS A 206 22.25 -0.86 -6.78
CA LYS A 206 22.10 -1.45 -8.12
C LYS A 206 20.61 -1.50 -8.48
N THR A 207 20.06 -0.34 -8.83
CA THR A 207 18.66 -0.17 -9.22
C THR A 207 18.38 -0.74 -10.60
N ASP A 208 17.11 -0.85 -11.00
CA ASP A 208 16.71 -1.23 -12.36
C ASP A 208 17.30 -0.27 -13.42
N SER A 209 17.49 1.00 -13.07
CA SER A 209 18.22 1.94 -13.93
C SER A 209 19.68 1.50 -14.11
N ALA A 210 20.35 1.07 -13.04
CA ALA A 210 21.73 0.57 -13.06
C ALA A 210 21.89 -0.77 -13.81
N LEU A 211 20.87 -1.64 -13.82
CA LEU A 211 20.92 -2.93 -14.54
C LEU A 211 21.12 -2.77 -16.05
N THR A 212 20.68 -1.66 -16.62
CA THR A 212 20.80 -1.35 -18.06
C THR A 212 22.02 -0.50 -18.42
N ALA A 213 22.81 -0.09 -17.41
CA ALA A 213 23.92 0.82 -17.56
C ALA A 213 25.13 0.15 -18.21
N ASP A 214 25.86 0.91 -19.05
CA ASP A 214 27.19 0.51 -19.53
C ASP A 214 28.24 0.61 -18.42
N LEU A 215 28.02 1.51 -17.46
CA LEU A 215 28.86 1.72 -16.30
C LEU A 215 28.01 2.07 -15.07
N HIS A 216 28.09 1.25 -14.02
CA HIS A 216 27.49 1.56 -12.72
C HIS A 216 28.57 1.94 -11.71
N LEU A 217 28.61 3.22 -11.35
CA LEU A 217 29.44 3.75 -10.28
C LEU A 217 28.70 3.59 -8.95
N GLN A 218 28.94 2.47 -8.27
CA GLN A 218 28.31 2.18 -6.98
C GLN A 218 28.97 2.99 -5.84
N ILE A 219 28.67 4.28 -5.79
CA ILE A 219 29.32 5.27 -4.92
C ILE A 219 28.99 5.10 -3.42
N LEU A 220 29.91 5.50 -2.54
CA LEU A 220 29.60 5.76 -1.12
C LEU A 220 28.75 7.04 -0.97
N PRO A 221 27.60 7.00 -0.25
CA PRO A 221 26.74 8.17 -0.09
C PRO A 221 27.49 9.42 0.40
N GLY A 222 27.19 10.59 -0.18
CA GLY A 222 27.79 11.86 0.26
C GLY A 222 29.10 12.25 -0.44
N THR A 223 29.62 11.42 -1.33
CA THR A 223 30.96 11.64 -1.96
C THR A 223 30.89 12.10 -3.41
N ASP A 224 29.72 12.55 -3.87
CA ASP A 224 29.42 12.90 -5.26
C ASP A 224 30.34 14.00 -5.81
N ILE A 225 30.65 15.03 -5.02
CA ILE A 225 31.51 16.16 -5.43
C ILE A 225 32.92 15.66 -5.76
N VAL A 226 33.47 14.77 -4.94
CA VAL A 226 34.80 14.18 -5.14
C VAL A 226 34.84 13.40 -6.45
N LEU A 227 33.78 12.63 -6.74
CA LEU A 227 33.65 11.89 -8.00
C LEU A 227 33.63 12.85 -9.20
N TYR A 228 32.79 13.89 -9.18
CA TYR A 228 32.68 14.83 -10.30
C TYR A 228 33.95 15.64 -10.50
N HIS A 229 34.67 16.00 -9.45
CA HIS A 229 35.97 16.67 -9.58
C HIS A 229 37.01 15.74 -10.22
N ALA A 230 37.05 14.46 -9.86
CA ALA A 230 37.94 13.50 -10.49
C ALA A 230 37.62 13.29 -11.98
N ILE A 231 36.33 13.18 -12.33
CA ILE A 231 35.87 13.12 -13.73
C ILE A 231 36.25 14.41 -14.47
N GLY A 232 35.99 15.58 -13.89
CA GLY A 232 36.32 16.89 -14.45
C GLY A 232 37.81 17.07 -14.70
N LYS A 233 38.66 16.68 -13.73
CA LYS A 233 40.11 16.64 -13.89
C LYS A 233 40.50 15.80 -15.11
N ARG A 234 39.92 14.60 -15.23
CA ARG A 234 40.24 13.69 -16.33
C ARG A 234 39.80 14.22 -17.70
N LEU A 235 38.65 14.88 -17.77
CA LEU A 235 38.18 15.55 -19.00
C LEU A 235 39.18 16.63 -19.45
N ILE A 236 39.70 17.41 -18.51
CA ILE A 236 40.70 18.46 -18.78
C ILE A 236 42.03 17.85 -19.25
N GLU A 237 42.56 16.85 -18.54
CA GLU A 237 43.83 16.18 -18.90
C GLU A 237 43.81 15.55 -20.29
N LYS A 238 42.64 15.05 -20.73
CA LYS A 238 42.46 14.40 -22.03
C LYS A 238 42.07 15.35 -23.16
N GLY A 239 41.94 16.64 -22.87
CA GLY A 239 41.62 17.66 -23.88
C GLY A 239 40.17 17.62 -24.36
N TYR A 240 39.23 17.11 -23.54
CA TYR A 240 37.79 17.08 -23.86
C TYR A 240 37.06 18.40 -23.53
N VAL A 241 37.81 19.49 -23.35
CA VAL A 241 37.26 20.81 -23.02
C VAL A 241 36.76 21.50 -24.29
N ASP A 242 35.51 21.97 -24.32
CA ASP A 242 35.01 22.87 -25.37
C ASP A 242 35.59 24.28 -25.12
N SER A 243 36.82 24.48 -25.61
CA SER A 243 37.61 25.69 -25.31
C SER A 243 36.95 26.97 -25.82
N ASP A 244 36.27 26.91 -26.97
CA ASP A 244 35.55 28.06 -27.52
C ASP A 244 34.32 28.41 -26.70
N PHE A 245 33.55 27.40 -26.26
CA PHE A 245 32.42 27.62 -25.37
C PHE A 245 32.87 28.22 -24.03
N VAL A 246 33.87 27.60 -23.40
CA VAL A 246 34.39 28.02 -22.09
C VAL A 246 34.90 29.46 -22.15
N LYS A 247 35.71 29.82 -23.15
CA LYS A 247 36.28 31.17 -23.27
C LYS A 247 35.21 32.25 -23.48
N ASN A 248 34.22 31.98 -24.35
CA ASN A 248 33.30 33.02 -24.82
C ASN A 248 32.00 33.10 -24.01
N HIS A 249 31.55 32.00 -23.42
CA HIS A 249 30.21 31.87 -22.84
C HIS A 249 30.22 31.47 -21.36
N THR A 250 31.39 31.36 -20.73
CA THR A 250 31.49 31.05 -19.30
C THR A 250 32.40 32.03 -18.55
N GLU A 251 32.29 32.02 -17.23
CA GLU A 251 33.18 32.70 -16.30
C GLU A 251 33.67 31.74 -15.20
N ASN A 252 34.76 32.10 -14.51
CA ASN A 252 35.37 31.33 -13.40
C ASN A 252 35.97 29.96 -13.77
N TYR A 253 36.15 29.65 -15.06
CA TYR A 253 36.76 28.38 -15.49
C TYR A 253 38.15 28.13 -14.88
N GLN A 254 39.00 29.16 -14.76
CA GLN A 254 40.34 29.00 -14.19
C GLN A 254 40.28 28.51 -12.74
N LEU A 255 39.37 29.06 -11.92
CA LEU A 255 39.16 28.62 -10.54
C LEU A 255 38.72 27.15 -10.48
N TYR A 256 37.84 26.75 -11.38
CA TYR A 256 37.39 25.35 -11.47
C TYR A 256 38.54 24.42 -11.89
N LYS A 257 39.33 24.83 -12.88
CA LYS A 257 40.49 24.07 -13.35
C LYS A 257 41.52 23.87 -12.23
N ASP A 258 41.83 24.92 -11.47
CA ASP A 258 42.79 24.84 -10.36
C ASP A 258 42.27 23.91 -9.26
N LEU A 259 40.98 24.01 -8.92
CA LEU A 259 40.32 23.14 -7.96
C LEU A 259 40.43 21.65 -8.35
N VAL A 260 40.02 21.29 -9.56
CA VAL A 260 40.00 19.88 -9.97
C VAL A 260 41.40 19.33 -10.24
N SER A 261 42.35 20.17 -10.64
CA SER A 261 43.76 19.76 -10.82
C SER A 261 44.39 19.31 -9.50
N SER A 262 43.95 19.87 -8.37
CA SER A 262 44.40 19.46 -7.04
C SER A 262 43.85 18.10 -6.57
N SER A 263 42.86 17.53 -7.28
CA SER A 263 42.25 16.25 -6.90
C SER A 263 43.17 15.05 -7.23
N SER A 264 43.22 14.04 -6.36
CA SER A 264 43.92 12.76 -6.61
C SER A 264 42.92 11.66 -7.00
N TYR A 265 43.27 10.86 -8.01
CA TYR A 265 42.45 9.74 -8.46
C TYR A 265 42.41 8.62 -7.43
N GLU A 266 43.53 8.35 -6.77
CA GLU A 266 43.67 7.35 -5.71
C GLU A 266 42.81 7.73 -4.50
N ASN A 267 42.87 9.01 -4.10
CA ASN A 267 42.02 9.51 -3.03
C ASN A 267 40.54 9.49 -3.42
N ALA A 268 40.18 9.92 -4.63
CA ALA A 268 38.81 9.87 -5.11
C ALA A 268 38.28 8.43 -5.15
N SER A 269 39.09 7.47 -5.62
CA SER A 269 38.74 6.06 -5.64
C SER A 269 38.45 5.53 -4.24
N LYS A 270 39.32 5.83 -3.27
CA LYS A 270 39.15 5.43 -1.87
C LYS A 270 37.90 6.05 -1.23
N VAL A 271 37.72 7.36 -1.38
CA VAL A 271 36.62 8.11 -0.76
C VAL A 271 35.27 7.73 -1.37
N CYS A 272 35.20 7.63 -2.70
CA CYS A 272 33.96 7.31 -3.40
C CYS A 272 33.63 5.82 -3.39
N GLY A 273 34.60 4.95 -3.09
CA GLY A 273 34.41 3.50 -3.14
C GLY A 273 34.15 2.97 -4.55
N VAL A 274 34.76 3.60 -5.55
CA VAL A 274 34.76 3.21 -6.99
C VAL A 274 36.20 3.16 -7.48
N SER A 275 36.52 2.39 -8.51
CA SER A 275 37.89 2.26 -9.01
C SER A 275 38.32 3.47 -9.85
N VAL A 276 39.64 3.73 -9.88
CA VAL A 276 40.23 4.75 -10.78
C VAL A 276 39.88 4.48 -12.25
N ASN A 277 39.85 3.21 -12.65
CA ASN A 277 39.51 2.82 -14.02
C ASN A 277 38.07 3.20 -14.38
N GLU A 278 37.12 3.01 -13.46
CA GLU A 278 35.73 3.42 -13.67
C GLU A 278 35.59 4.95 -13.76
N ILE A 279 36.33 5.72 -12.94
CA ILE A 279 36.39 7.18 -13.04
C ILE A 279 36.90 7.61 -14.43
N HIS A 280 37.98 6.98 -14.90
CA HIS A 280 38.52 7.25 -16.22
C HIS A 280 37.55 6.90 -17.34
N LEU A 281 36.88 5.75 -17.23
CA LEU A 281 35.90 5.30 -18.21
C LEU A 281 34.68 6.23 -18.28
N ALA A 282 34.19 6.71 -17.13
CA ALA A 282 33.11 7.70 -17.08
C ALA A 282 33.52 9.01 -17.80
N ALA A 283 34.72 9.52 -17.51
CA ALA A 283 35.25 10.70 -18.17
C ALA A 283 35.45 10.50 -19.68
N GLU A 284 35.87 9.31 -20.11
CA GLU A 284 36.03 8.99 -21.52
C GLU A 284 34.69 8.92 -22.26
N MET A 285 33.68 8.27 -21.66
CA MET A 285 32.32 8.23 -22.23
C MET A 285 31.74 9.65 -22.38
N ILE A 286 31.86 10.48 -21.34
CA ILE A 286 31.38 11.87 -21.35
C ILE A 286 32.17 12.71 -22.36
N GLY A 287 33.50 12.61 -22.38
CA GLY A 287 34.36 13.41 -23.24
C GLY A 287 34.21 13.12 -24.74
N ARG A 288 33.78 11.90 -25.09
CA ARG A 288 33.49 11.49 -26.48
C ARG A 288 32.06 11.75 -26.93
N ALA A 289 31.18 12.17 -26.02
CA ALA A 289 29.77 12.37 -26.31
C ALA A 289 29.56 13.49 -27.33
N LYS A 290 28.68 13.26 -28.32
CA LYS A 290 28.18 14.33 -29.20
C LYS A 290 27.02 15.07 -28.53
N GLY A 291 26.18 14.34 -27.80
CA GLY A 291 25.10 14.89 -26.98
C GLY A 291 25.11 14.24 -25.61
N PHE A 292 25.35 15.06 -24.57
CA PHE A 292 25.45 14.59 -23.19
C PHE A 292 24.31 15.12 -22.33
N ILE A 293 23.56 14.21 -21.72
CA ILE A 293 22.52 14.54 -20.74
C ILE A 293 22.90 13.99 -19.37
N SER A 294 23.00 14.88 -18.38
CA SER A 294 23.09 14.49 -16.97
C SER A 294 21.70 14.55 -16.34
N MET A 295 21.16 13.41 -15.91
CA MET A 295 19.85 13.29 -15.27
C MET A 295 20.02 13.03 -13.77
N TRP A 296 19.40 13.83 -12.90
CA TRP A 296 19.51 13.62 -11.45
C TRP A 296 18.24 13.91 -10.68
N ALA A 297 18.18 13.44 -9.43
CA ALA A 297 17.04 13.64 -8.54
C ALA A 297 17.50 13.66 -7.06
N MET A 298 16.75 12.96 -6.21
CA MET A 298 16.82 13.06 -4.75
C MET A 298 18.16 12.60 -4.14
N GLY A 299 18.90 11.71 -4.81
CA GLY A 299 20.21 11.25 -4.32
C GLY A 299 21.25 12.36 -4.22
N LEU A 300 21.11 13.41 -5.04
CA LEU A 300 21.93 14.62 -4.97
C LEU A 300 21.25 15.71 -4.15
N ASN A 301 19.95 15.94 -4.37
CA ASN A 301 19.25 17.08 -3.81
C ASN A 301 19.05 16.97 -2.29
N GLN A 302 18.68 15.79 -1.78
CA GLN A 302 18.39 15.58 -0.37
C GLN A 302 19.66 15.32 0.43
N SER A 303 20.48 16.36 0.58
CA SER A 303 21.81 16.32 1.22
C SER A 303 22.13 17.66 1.90
N VAL A 304 22.91 17.62 2.99
CA VAL A 304 23.44 18.83 3.67
C VAL A 304 24.39 19.69 2.81
N ILE A 305 24.86 19.16 1.69
CA ILE A 305 25.68 19.86 0.69
C ILE A 305 25.05 19.73 -0.71
N GLY A 306 23.73 19.65 -0.77
CA GLY A 306 22.98 19.40 -2.01
C GLY A 306 23.22 20.45 -3.09
N VAL A 307 23.33 21.73 -2.74
CA VAL A 307 23.60 22.79 -3.72
C VAL A 307 24.97 22.62 -4.37
N ASP A 308 25.97 22.28 -3.57
CA ASP A 308 27.35 22.08 -4.01
C ASP A 308 27.49 20.81 -4.87
N LYS A 309 26.73 19.75 -4.57
CA LYS A 309 26.63 18.58 -5.45
C LYS A 309 26.05 18.92 -6.83
N ASN A 310 25.02 19.76 -6.85
CA ASN A 310 24.36 20.19 -8.09
C ASN A 310 25.31 21.03 -8.95
N THR A 311 25.99 22.02 -8.36
CA THR A 311 26.94 22.87 -9.10
C THR A 311 28.15 22.08 -9.61
N ALA A 312 28.67 21.14 -8.82
CA ALA A 312 29.75 20.26 -9.25
C ALA A 312 29.37 19.39 -10.47
N LEU A 313 28.12 18.88 -10.51
CA LEU A 313 27.60 18.16 -11.68
C LEU A 313 27.45 19.10 -12.89
N LEU A 314 26.87 20.29 -12.70
CA LEU A 314 26.65 21.29 -13.76
C LEU A 314 27.96 21.70 -14.43
N ASN A 315 29.07 21.78 -13.67
CA ASN A 315 30.40 22.08 -14.21
C ASN A 315 30.86 21.05 -15.27
N LEU A 316 30.43 19.79 -15.19
CA LEU A 316 30.75 18.77 -16.20
C LEU A 316 30.10 19.10 -17.55
N SER A 317 28.87 19.59 -17.53
CA SER A 317 28.18 20.04 -18.75
C SER A 317 28.80 21.33 -19.29
N LEU A 318 29.26 22.24 -18.42
CA LEU A 318 29.94 23.47 -18.86
C LEU A 318 31.31 23.21 -19.47
N VAL A 319 32.15 22.36 -18.85
CA VAL A 319 33.51 22.09 -19.36
C VAL A 319 33.50 21.39 -20.71
N THR A 320 32.47 20.58 -20.98
CA THR A 320 32.28 19.90 -22.26
C THR A 320 31.44 20.70 -23.26
N GLY A 321 30.95 21.89 -22.88
CA GLY A 321 30.09 22.73 -23.71
C GLY A 321 28.74 22.08 -24.07
N GLN A 322 28.26 21.13 -23.27
CA GLN A 322 27.05 20.32 -23.48
C GLN A 322 25.81 21.04 -22.93
N ILE A 323 25.54 22.25 -23.42
CA ILE A 323 24.40 23.08 -23.04
C ILE A 323 23.96 23.98 -24.19
N GLY A 324 22.66 24.25 -24.31
CA GLY A 324 22.11 25.05 -25.41
C GLY A 324 22.23 24.35 -26.78
N LYS A 325 22.37 23.03 -26.78
CA LYS A 325 22.56 22.20 -27.98
C LYS A 325 21.54 21.03 -27.96
N PRO A 326 21.04 20.57 -29.12
CA PRO A 326 20.19 19.39 -29.17
C PRO A 326 20.88 18.16 -28.56
N GLY A 327 20.11 17.33 -27.84
CA GLY A 327 20.64 16.13 -27.17
C GLY A 327 21.56 16.44 -25.99
N SER A 328 21.58 17.68 -25.48
CA SER A 328 22.60 18.12 -24.52
C SER A 328 21.99 18.95 -23.39
N GLY A 329 22.39 18.65 -22.16
CA GLY A 329 22.17 19.55 -21.05
C GLY A 329 21.91 18.86 -19.71
N PRO A 330 22.08 19.61 -18.62
CA PRO A 330 21.68 19.17 -17.30
C PRO A 330 20.16 19.10 -17.17
N PHE A 331 19.66 17.99 -16.63
CA PHE A 331 18.25 17.72 -16.47
C PHE A 331 17.88 17.14 -15.11
N SER A 332 17.50 18.03 -14.19
CA SER A 332 16.89 17.65 -12.91
C SER A 332 15.49 17.05 -13.11
N LEU A 333 15.29 15.83 -12.63
CA LEU A 333 14.04 15.09 -12.73
C LEU A 333 13.09 15.47 -11.59
N THR A 334 12.06 16.25 -11.90
CA THR A 334 11.09 16.73 -10.92
C THR A 334 10.27 15.58 -10.35
N GLY A 335 10.14 15.52 -9.03
CA GLY A 335 9.36 14.50 -8.33
C GLY A 335 7.86 14.62 -8.57
N GLN A 336 7.23 15.65 -8.00
CA GLN A 336 5.78 15.87 -8.00
C GLN A 336 5.25 16.52 -9.29
N PRO A 337 3.95 16.39 -9.61
CA PRO A 337 3.46 16.62 -10.97
C PRO A 337 3.51 18.10 -11.38
N ASN A 338 3.42 19.02 -10.42
CA ASN A 338 3.43 20.46 -10.64
C ASN A 338 4.41 21.22 -9.72
N ALA A 339 5.49 20.56 -9.27
CA ALA A 339 6.50 21.24 -8.47
C ALA A 339 7.22 22.35 -9.28
N MET A 340 7.24 22.27 -10.62
CA MET A 340 7.71 23.38 -11.46
C MET A 340 6.75 24.58 -11.37
N GLY A 341 5.43 24.39 -11.55
CA GLY A 341 4.46 25.48 -11.43
C GLY A 341 4.53 26.20 -10.08
N GLY A 342 4.70 25.44 -8.99
CA GLY A 342 4.92 26.00 -7.65
C GLY A 342 6.17 26.88 -7.52
N ARG A 343 7.23 26.61 -8.30
CA ARG A 343 8.45 27.43 -8.35
C ARG A 343 8.24 28.70 -9.16
N GLU A 344 7.57 28.58 -10.30
CA GLU A 344 7.25 29.71 -11.18
C GLU A 344 6.39 30.76 -10.46
N VAL A 345 5.39 30.33 -9.68
CA VAL A 345 4.52 31.25 -8.93
C VAL A 345 5.14 31.79 -7.65
N GLY A 346 6.33 31.33 -7.24
CA GLY A 346 7.00 31.76 -6.02
C GLY A 346 6.48 31.14 -4.72
N GLY A 347 5.95 29.90 -4.76
CA GLY A 347 5.31 29.21 -3.63
C GLY A 347 6.20 28.79 -2.47
N MET A 348 7.44 29.28 -2.40
CA MET A 348 8.43 28.94 -1.36
C MET A 348 8.75 30.16 -0.48
N ALA A 349 9.19 29.91 0.75
CA ALA A 349 9.38 30.93 1.78
C ALA A 349 10.36 32.06 1.40
N ASN A 350 11.27 31.77 0.46
CA ASN A 350 12.33 32.67 0.00
C ASN A 350 12.18 33.14 -1.46
N LEU A 351 11.13 32.74 -2.19
CA LEU A 351 10.94 33.10 -3.60
C LEU A 351 9.86 34.18 -3.78
N LEU A 352 9.96 35.06 -4.77
CA LEU A 352 8.79 35.80 -5.25
C LEU A 352 8.25 35.16 -6.53
N ALA A 353 7.04 35.55 -6.90
CA ALA A 353 6.42 35.07 -8.13
C ALA A 353 7.25 35.47 -9.36
N VAL A 354 7.12 34.67 -10.42
CA VAL A 354 7.72 34.87 -11.75
C VAL A 354 9.25 35.04 -11.71
N HIS A 355 9.91 34.20 -10.91
CA HIS A 355 11.36 34.19 -10.67
C HIS A 355 11.95 35.49 -10.11
N LYS A 356 11.11 36.40 -9.62
CA LYS A 356 11.58 37.58 -8.90
C LYS A 356 12.26 37.19 -7.59
N GLU A 357 13.26 37.97 -7.21
CA GLU A 357 14.07 37.76 -6.00
C GLU A 357 13.51 38.54 -4.80
N LEU A 358 13.21 37.83 -3.71
CA LEU A 358 12.65 38.43 -2.50
C LEU A 358 13.58 39.47 -1.86
N SER A 359 14.89 39.26 -1.94
CA SER A 359 15.88 40.20 -1.40
C SER A 359 15.98 41.50 -2.20
N ASN A 360 15.52 41.52 -3.47
CA ASN A 360 15.58 42.71 -4.31
C ASN A 360 14.38 43.66 -4.02
N PRO A 361 14.62 44.91 -3.59
CA PRO A 361 13.55 45.86 -3.28
C PRO A 361 12.70 46.25 -4.50
N GLU A 362 13.27 46.34 -5.70
CA GLU A 362 12.54 46.68 -6.94
C GLU A 362 11.58 45.54 -7.29
N HIS A 363 12.07 44.30 -7.23
CA HIS A 363 11.23 43.12 -7.43
C HIS A 363 10.07 43.04 -6.44
N ARG A 364 10.31 43.32 -5.15
CA ARG A 364 9.23 43.37 -4.15
C ARG A 364 8.20 44.44 -4.50
N LYS A 365 8.66 45.62 -4.91
CA LYS A 365 7.79 46.73 -5.32
C LYS A 365 6.94 46.36 -6.52
N GLU A 366 7.52 45.77 -7.56
CA GLU A 366 6.78 45.36 -8.77
C GLU A 366 5.66 44.36 -8.44
N VAL A 367 5.95 43.37 -7.59
CA VAL A 367 4.93 42.39 -7.16
C VAL A 367 3.86 43.06 -6.30
N ALA A 368 4.25 43.94 -5.37
CA ALA A 368 3.31 44.66 -4.51
C ALA A 368 2.37 45.57 -5.32
N ASP A 369 2.93 46.35 -6.25
CA ASP A 369 2.20 47.23 -7.15
C ASP A 369 1.23 46.42 -8.03
N PHE A 370 1.68 45.29 -8.60
CA PHE A 370 0.83 44.42 -9.43
C PHE A 370 -0.34 43.82 -8.66
N TRP A 371 -0.12 43.38 -7.41
CA TRP A 371 -1.19 42.84 -6.56
C TRP A 371 -2.06 43.90 -5.88
N GLY A 372 -1.69 45.19 -5.99
CA GLY A 372 -2.40 46.29 -5.34
C GLY A 372 -2.25 46.27 -3.82
N VAL A 373 -1.10 45.81 -3.31
CA VAL A 373 -0.77 45.81 -1.87
C VAL A 373 0.32 46.82 -1.58
N GLU A 374 0.35 47.33 -0.35
CA GLU A 374 1.29 48.38 0.07
C GLU A 374 2.76 47.96 -0.02
N SER A 375 3.08 46.75 0.45
CA SER A 375 4.44 46.21 0.47
C SER A 375 4.43 44.72 0.71
N ILE A 376 5.57 44.08 0.39
CA ILE A 376 5.87 42.69 0.72
C ILE A 376 7.09 42.68 1.63
N SER A 377 7.05 41.85 2.67
CA SER A 377 8.16 41.71 3.63
C SER A 377 9.43 41.27 2.93
N GLU A 378 10.56 41.89 3.28
CA GLU A 378 11.89 41.50 2.78
C GLU A 378 12.46 40.27 3.49
N LYS A 379 11.94 39.94 4.67
CA LYS A 379 12.42 38.83 5.49
C LYS A 379 11.88 37.52 4.93
N PRO A 380 12.74 36.54 4.58
CA PRO A 380 12.28 35.20 4.20
C PRO A 380 11.40 34.59 5.29
N GLY A 381 10.37 33.84 4.88
CA GLY A 381 9.54 33.09 5.81
C GLY A 381 10.25 31.85 6.36
N LEU A 382 9.57 31.15 7.26
CA LEU A 382 10.02 29.86 7.76
C LEU A 382 9.94 28.81 6.64
N THR A 383 11.01 28.04 6.45
CA THR A 383 11.01 26.90 5.53
C THR A 383 10.23 25.71 6.08
N ALA A 384 10.00 24.68 5.25
CA ALA A 384 9.18 23.53 5.57
C ALA A 384 9.57 22.85 6.91
N THR A 385 10.86 22.68 7.22
CA THR A 385 11.27 22.10 8.51
C THR A 385 11.14 23.13 9.64
N GLU A 386 11.59 24.37 9.42
CA GLU A 386 11.52 25.46 10.40
C GLU A 386 10.08 25.82 10.83
N MET A 387 9.09 25.63 9.95
CA MET A 387 7.67 25.78 10.28
C MET A 387 7.25 24.83 11.40
N PHE A 388 7.63 23.56 11.31
CA PHE A 388 7.25 22.55 12.31
C PHE A 388 8.07 22.72 13.60
N ASP A 389 9.32 23.15 13.49
CA ASP A 389 10.12 23.60 14.63
C ASP A 389 9.44 24.76 15.37
N ALA A 390 8.90 25.73 14.62
CA ALA A 390 8.20 26.88 15.19
C ALA A 390 6.83 26.51 15.78
N LEU A 391 6.12 25.52 15.22
CA LEU A 391 4.89 24.98 15.83
C LEU A 391 5.20 24.24 17.13
N GLU A 392 6.24 23.41 17.14
CA GLU A 392 6.68 22.70 18.33
C GLU A 392 7.10 23.67 19.44
N SER A 393 7.90 24.69 19.13
CA SER A 393 8.32 25.70 20.11
C SER A 393 7.21 26.70 20.46
N GLY A 394 6.08 26.65 19.74
CA GLY A 394 4.98 27.59 19.87
C GLY A 394 5.28 29.00 19.36
N LYS A 395 6.33 29.23 18.55
CA LYS A 395 6.56 30.51 17.86
C LYS A 395 5.49 30.75 16.79
N MET A 396 5.22 29.73 15.97
CA MET A 396 4.06 29.71 15.07
C MET A 396 2.87 29.08 15.81
N LYS A 397 1.67 29.60 15.60
CA LYS A 397 0.44 29.22 16.31
C LYS A 397 -0.51 28.43 15.45
N ALA A 398 -0.63 28.76 14.16
CA ALA A 398 -1.53 28.07 13.25
C ALA A 398 -0.83 27.67 11.96
N VAL A 399 -1.27 26.54 11.39
CA VAL A 399 -0.81 26.06 10.09
C VAL A 399 -1.99 25.61 9.25
N TRP A 400 -1.95 25.94 7.97
CA TRP A 400 -2.86 25.39 6.96
C TRP A 400 -2.08 24.47 6.03
N ILE A 401 -2.46 23.20 6.00
CA ILE A 401 -1.82 22.14 5.23
C ILE A 401 -2.70 21.79 4.04
N ILE A 402 -2.16 21.88 2.82
CA ILE A 402 -2.93 21.67 1.58
C ILE A 402 -2.28 20.57 0.74
N CYS A 403 -3.04 19.52 0.41
CA CYS A 403 -2.65 18.45 -0.52
C CYS A 403 -1.33 17.71 -0.17
N THR A 404 -1.01 17.56 1.12
CA THR A 404 0.24 16.94 1.58
C THR A 404 0.10 16.34 2.97
N ASN A 405 0.92 15.31 3.26
CA ASN A 405 0.90 14.55 4.52
C ASN A 405 2.26 14.66 5.25
N PRO A 406 2.54 15.79 5.95
CA PRO A 406 3.80 16.01 6.66
C PRO A 406 4.10 14.96 7.73
N MET A 407 3.09 14.31 8.28
CA MET A 407 3.22 13.25 9.30
C MET A 407 3.99 12.02 8.82
N VAL A 408 4.19 11.89 7.51
CA VAL A 408 4.95 10.82 6.88
C VAL A 408 6.10 11.37 6.05
N SER A 409 5.96 12.53 5.40
CA SER A 409 6.94 13.03 4.42
C SER A 409 8.07 13.89 4.97
N LEU A 410 7.91 14.52 6.15
CA LEU A 410 8.96 15.33 6.78
C LEU A 410 9.93 14.48 7.62
N PRO A 411 11.19 14.94 7.78
CA PRO A 411 12.15 14.25 8.63
C PRO A 411 11.74 14.35 10.10
N ASP A 412 12.12 13.34 10.89
CA ASP A 412 11.74 13.22 12.30
C ASP A 412 10.23 13.33 12.51
N SER A 413 9.53 12.32 12.01
CA SER A 413 8.06 12.33 11.98
C SER A 413 7.42 12.32 13.38
N ARG A 414 8.14 11.95 14.45
CA ARG A 414 7.68 12.09 15.85
C ARG A 414 7.70 13.54 16.31
N ARG A 415 8.72 14.30 15.91
CA ARG A 415 8.75 15.74 16.15
C ARG A 415 7.65 16.48 15.41
N VAL A 416 7.37 16.11 14.16
CA VAL A 416 6.24 16.64 13.38
C VAL A 416 4.90 16.37 14.09
N GLU A 417 4.73 15.17 14.63
CA GLU A 417 3.55 14.81 15.41
C GLU A 417 3.36 15.72 16.64
N LYS A 418 4.44 15.92 17.39
CA LYS A 418 4.46 16.83 18.55
C LYS A 418 4.17 18.28 18.15
N ALA A 419 4.70 18.73 17.01
CA ALA A 419 4.47 20.06 16.47
C ALA A 419 2.97 20.30 16.17
N LEU A 420 2.33 19.36 15.47
CA LEU A 420 0.89 19.42 15.17
C LEU A 420 0.03 19.31 16.44
N ALA A 421 0.42 18.45 17.39
CA ALA A 421 -0.23 18.35 18.68
C ALA A 421 -0.13 19.66 19.50
N ASN A 422 0.95 20.43 19.36
CA ASN A 422 1.16 21.70 20.07
C ASN A 422 0.53 22.92 19.38
N ALA A 423 0.35 22.88 18.06
CA ALA A 423 -0.25 23.96 17.27
C ALA A 423 -1.59 24.41 17.88
N LYS A 424 -1.89 25.71 17.88
CA LYS A 424 -3.16 26.25 18.40
C LYS A 424 -4.32 26.04 17.44
N PHE A 425 -4.03 25.95 16.15
CA PHE A 425 -5.03 25.66 15.13
C PHE A 425 -4.39 24.99 13.92
N VAL A 426 -4.88 23.80 13.54
CA VAL A 426 -4.44 23.06 12.36
C VAL A 426 -5.60 22.96 11.37
N VAL A 427 -5.42 23.57 10.20
CA VAL A 427 -6.33 23.39 9.06
C VAL A 427 -5.72 22.37 8.12
N VAL A 428 -6.49 21.36 7.72
CA VAL A 428 -6.08 20.36 6.73
C VAL A 428 -7.08 20.39 5.58
N GLN A 429 -6.57 20.60 4.37
CA GLN A 429 -7.33 20.56 3.14
C GLN A 429 -6.79 19.41 2.29
N ASP A 430 -7.56 18.33 2.23
CA ASP A 430 -7.16 17.08 1.59
C ASP A 430 -8.40 16.39 0.98
N ILE A 431 -8.16 15.34 0.20
CA ILE A 431 -9.20 14.52 -0.41
C ILE A 431 -9.55 13.29 0.43
N SER A 432 -8.67 12.87 1.36
CA SER A 432 -8.72 11.54 1.98
C SER A 432 -8.62 11.59 3.51
N HIS A 433 -9.51 10.87 4.21
CA HIS A 433 -9.42 10.64 5.65
C HIS A 433 -8.24 9.73 6.04
N SER A 434 -7.66 9.00 5.09
CA SER A 434 -6.53 8.10 5.33
C SER A 434 -5.21 8.84 5.55
N ALA A 435 -5.12 10.14 5.24
CA ALA A 435 -3.94 10.94 5.50
C ALA A 435 -3.69 11.07 7.03
N ASP A 436 -2.51 10.66 7.51
CA ASP A 436 -2.14 10.71 8.93
C ASP A 436 -2.34 12.11 9.54
N THR A 437 -2.05 13.17 8.77
CA THR A 437 -2.24 14.56 9.17
C THR A 437 -3.70 14.93 9.46
N ALA A 438 -4.70 14.28 8.84
CA ALA A 438 -6.12 14.57 9.06
C ALA A 438 -6.59 14.28 10.49
N LYS A 439 -5.88 13.42 11.24
CA LYS A 439 -6.15 13.15 12.66
C LYS A 439 -5.93 14.40 13.54
N PHE A 440 -4.98 15.25 13.17
CA PHE A 440 -4.57 16.46 13.90
C PHE A 440 -5.36 17.71 13.50
N ALA A 441 -6.19 17.64 12.47
CA ALA A 441 -7.00 18.76 12.02
C ALA A 441 -7.96 19.22 13.13
N ASP A 442 -7.89 20.51 13.47
CA ASP A 442 -8.95 21.22 14.17
C ASP A 442 -10.06 21.62 13.17
N LEU A 443 -9.68 21.85 11.91
CA LEU A 443 -10.59 22.06 10.79
C LEU A 443 -10.12 21.23 9.59
N LEU A 444 -10.96 20.31 9.13
CA LEU A 444 -10.73 19.48 7.95
C LEU A 444 -11.65 19.95 6.82
N LEU A 445 -11.08 20.30 5.68
CA LEU A 445 -11.79 20.86 4.52
C LEU A 445 -11.76 19.86 3.35
N PRO A 446 -12.92 19.45 2.79
CA PRO A 446 -12.98 18.52 1.67
C PRO A 446 -12.58 19.22 0.37
N ALA A 447 -11.46 18.78 -0.23
CA ALA A 447 -10.97 19.30 -1.50
C ALA A 447 -11.39 18.44 -2.69
N ALA A 448 -11.48 19.04 -3.87
CA ALA A 448 -11.66 18.35 -5.14
C ALA A 448 -10.35 17.70 -5.63
N GLY A 449 -10.43 16.45 -6.05
CA GLY A 449 -9.33 15.65 -6.60
C GLY A 449 -9.07 15.86 -8.09
N TRP A 450 -8.20 15.03 -8.66
CA TRP A 450 -7.95 15.00 -10.10
C TRP A 450 -9.24 14.62 -10.86
N LEU A 451 -9.53 15.30 -11.98
CA LEU A 451 -10.81 15.33 -12.73
C LEU A 451 -12.00 16.01 -12.06
N GLU A 452 -11.96 16.32 -10.77
CA GLU A 452 -13.06 17.00 -10.08
C GLU A 452 -12.92 18.54 -10.13
N LYS A 453 -11.75 19.03 -10.53
CA LYS A 453 -11.38 20.44 -10.70
C LYS A 453 -10.59 20.66 -11.98
N GLU A 454 -10.50 21.92 -12.40
CA GLU A 454 -9.71 22.33 -13.56
C GLU A 454 -8.53 23.24 -13.19
N GLY A 455 -7.53 23.31 -14.06
CA GLY A 455 -6.40 24.22 -13.93
C GLY A 455 -5.22 23.83 -14.82
N THR A 456 -4.02 24.22 -14.43
CA THR A 456 -2.79 23.91 -15.18
C THR A 456 -1.71 23.27 -14.32
N MET A 457 -0.84 22.47 -14.97
CA MET A 457 0.38 21.94 -14.39
C MET A 457 1.57 22.12 -15.33
N THR A 458 2.75 22.37 -14.76
CA THR A 458 4.03 22.43 -15.45
C THR A 458 4.92 21.24 -15.05
N ASN A 459 5.39 20.48 -16.04
CA ASN A 459 6.23 19.29 -15.83
C ASN A 459 7.75 19.59 -15.74
N SER A 460 8.59 18.55 -15.69
CA SER A 460 10.06 18.67 -15.55
C SER A 460 10.75 19.41 -16.71
N GLU A 461 10.21 19.33 -17.94
CA GLU A 461 10.74 20.03 -19.12
C GLU A 461 10.06 21.39 -19.37
N ARG A 462 9.43 21.98 -18.34
CA ARG A 462 8.74 23.29 -18.42
C ARG A 462 7.46 23.27 -19.25
N ARG A 463 6.92 22.10 -19.57
CA ARG A 463 5.71 21.96 -20.39
C ARG A 463 4.46 22.17 -19.56
N ILE A 464 3.70 23.21 -19.90
CA ILE A 464 2.40 23.56 -19.34
C ILE A 464 1.32 22.77 -20.05
N SER A 465 0.47 22.12 -19.25
CA SER A 465 -0.67 21.32 -19.71
C SER A 465 -1.94 21.73 -18.97
N TYR A 466 -3.08 21.75 -19.68
CA TYR A 466 -4.39 21.97 -19.08
C TYR A 466 -4.96 20.67 -18.52
N LEU A 467 -5.57 20.76 -17.33
CA LEU A 467 -6.29 19.68 -16.69
C LEU A 467 -7.77 20.09 -16.64
N PRO A 468 -8.67 19.42 -17.37
CA PRO A 468 -10.11 19.69 -17.31
C PRO A 468 -10.77 19.11 -16.07
N LYS A 469 -11.85 19.75 -15.64
CA LYS A 469 -12.87 19.13 -14.79
C LYS A 469 -13.72 18.19 -15.66
N GLY A 470 -13.65 16.89 -15.39
CA GLY A 470 -14.37 15.86 -16.14
C GLY A 470 -15.52 15.18 -15.38
N ILE A 471 -15.50 15.25 -14.04
CA ILE A 471 -16.54 14.71 -13.15
C ILE A 471 -16.87 15.70 -12.04
N ASN A 472 -17.95 15.45 -11.32
CA ASN A 472 -18.30 16.24 -10.14
C ASN A 472 -17.53 15.75 -8.90
N PRO A 473 -17.03 16.66 -8.04
CA PRO A 473 -16.49 16.28 -6.75
C PRO A 473 -17.58 15.59 -5.89
N PRO A 474 -17.20 14.59 -5.06
CA PRO A 474 -18.15 13.89 -4.21
C PRO A 474 -18.59 14.75 -3.01
N GLY A 475 -19.85 14.60 -2.59
CA GLY A 475 -20.40 15.34 -1.45
C GLY A 475 -20.45 16.85 -1.67
N GLU A 476 -19.95 17.62 -0.71
CA GLU A 476 -19.83 19.08 -0.76
C GLU A 476 -18.37 19.53 -1.02
N ALA A 477 -17.50 18.64 -1.52
CA ALA A 477 -16.11 19.00 -1.78
C ALA A 477 -15.99 20.11 -2.83
N LEU A 478 -15.11 21.08 -2.58
CA LEU A 478 -14.87 22.25 -3.44
C LEU A 478 -13.47 22.21 -4.04
N SER A 479 -13.26 22.88 -5.17
CA SER A 479 -11.89 23.07 -5.68
C SER A 479 -11.05 23.91 -4.71
N ASP A 480 -9.74 23.68 -4.66
CA ASP A 480 -8.86 24.44 -3.78
C ASP A 480 -8.92 25.95 -4.10
N VAL A 481 -9.13 26.32 -5.37
CA VAL A 481 -9.40 27.70 -5.80
C VAL A 481 -10.60 28.27 -5.08
N GLU A 482 -11.76 27.62 -5.13
CA GLU A 482 -12.99 28.09 -4.46
C GLU A 482 -12.81 28.23 -2.96
N ILE A 483 -12.13 27.27 -2.31
CA ILE A 483 -11.86 27.31 -0.86
C ILE A 483 -11.03 28.54 -0.50
N LEU A 484 -9.97 28.82 -1.26
CA LEU A 484 -9.07 29.95 -1.02
C LEU A 484 -9.76 31.30 -1.28
N LEU A 485 -10.56 31.40 -2.35
CA LEU A 485 -11.33 32.62 -2.65
C LEU A 485 -12.38 32.90 -1.57
N ASN A 486 -13.09 31.86 -1.12
CA ASN A 486 -14.08 31.99 -0.06
C ASN A 486 -13.42 32.39 1.27
N PHE A 487 -12.27 31.82 1.61
CA PHE A 487 -11.50 32.24 2.78
C PHE A 487 -11.06 33.71 2.68
N ALA A 488 -10.50 34.14 1.54
CA ALA A 488 -10.10 35.52 1.32
C ALA A 488 -11.29 36.50 1.46
N LYS A 489 -12.48 36.09 0.99
CA LYS A 489 -13.73 36.83 1.16
C LYS A 489 -14.12 36.96 2.64
N LYS A 490 -14.04 35.88 3.43
CA LYS A 490 -14.31 35.93 4.89
C LYS A 490 -13.28 36.80 5.63
N MET A 491 -12.03 36.83 5.17
CA MET A 491 -10.97 37.74 5.65
C MET A 491 -11.15 39.19 5.17
N LYS A 492 -12.09 39.46 4.26
CA LYS A 492 -12.38 40.78 3.67
C LYS A 492 -11.20 41.37 2.88
N PHE A 493 -10.42 40.54 2.22
CA PHE A 493 -9.33 40.99 1.37
C PHE A 493 -9.83 41.41 -0.02
N SER A 494 -9.39 42.57 -0.50
CA SER A 494 -9.55 43.00 -1.89
C SER A 494 -8.64 42.18 -2.81
N GLY A 495 -8.92 42.12 -4.12
CA GLY A 495 -8.03 41.45 -5.08
C GLY A 495 -8.24 39.93 -5.26
N PHE A 496 -9.32 39.37 -4.73
CA PHE A 496 -9.72 37.96 -4.90
C PHE A 496 -11.10 37.80 -5.58
N ASN A 497 -11.60 38.84 -6.23
CA ASN A 497 -12.91 38.82 -6.92
C ASN A 497 -12.77 38.17 -8.32
N PHE A 498 -12.36 36.90 -8.36
CA PHE A 498 -12.26 36.14 -9.62
C PHE A 498 -13.59 35.43 -9.92
N GLU A 499 -13.99 35.44 -11.19
CA GLU A 499 -15.22 34.79 -11.64
C GLU A 499 -15.08 33.26 -11.75
N ASN A 500 -13.88 32.78 -12.07
CA ASN A 500 -13.56 31.36 -12.28
C ASN A 500 -12.03 31.13 -12.24
N THR A 501 -11.61 29.87 -12.34
CA THR A 501 -10.19 29.47 -12.34
C THR A 501 -9.39 30.05 -13.50
N GLU A 502 -9.98 30.18 -14.70
CA GLU A 502 -9.30 30.78 -15.85
C GLU A 502 -8.92 32.25 -15.61
N ALA A 503 -9.75 33.01 -14.90
CA ALA A 503 -9.44 34.39 -14.52
C ALA A 503 -8.20 34.48 -13.61
N VAL A 504 -8.00 33.50 -12.72
CA VAL A 504 -6.81 33.40 -11.86
C VAL A 504 -5.58 33.10 -12.72
N TYR A 505 -5.69 32.13 -13.64
CA TYR A 505 -4.61 31.80 -14.57
C TYR A 505 -4.21 33.00 -15.43
N LYS A 506 -5.20 33.76 -15.92
CA LYS A 506 -4.98 34.96 -16.72
C LYS A 506 -4.20 36.02 -15.94
N GLU A 507 -4.52 36.26 -14.66
CA GLU A 507 -3.76 37.19 -13.82
C GLU A 507 -2.30 36.73 -13.64
N TYR A 508 -2.09 35.43 -13.38
CA TYR A 508 -0.75 34.85 -13.33
C TYR A 508 0.03 35.04 -14.64
N CYS A 509 -0.56 34.69 -15.79
CA CYS A 509 0.06 34.86 -17.10
C CYS A 509 0.43 36.33 -17.36
N LEU A 510 -0.43 37.28 -17.01
CA LEU A 510 -0.12 38.71 -17.13
C LEU A 510 1.10 39.12 -16.30
N MET A 511 1.28 38.54 -15.12
CA MET A 511 2.44 38.80 -14.26
C MET A 511 3.76 38.32 -14.87
N THR A 512 3.72 37.28 -15.72
CA THR A 512 4.93 36.75 -16.39
C THR A 512 5.41 37.63 -17.55
N LYS A 513 4.62 38.61 -17.99
CA LYS A 513 4.91 39.43 -19.16
C LYS A 513 6.27 40.14 -19.05
N GLY A 514 7.12 39.96 -20.04
CA GLY A 514 8.46 40.57 -20.10
C GLY A 514 9.51 39.88 -19.22
N THR A 515 9.18 38.77 -18.57
CA THR A 515 10.15 37.94 -17.82
C THR A 515 10.73 36.83 -18.70
N ASN A 516 11.75 36.11 -18.21
CA ASN A 516 12.32 34.97 -18.94
C ASN A 516 11.40 33.75 -19.02
N ILE A 517 10.29 33.75 -18.25
CA ILE A 517 9.27 32.70 -18.23
C ILE A 517 7.95 33.16 -18.85
N ASP A 518 7.96 34.24 -19.64
CA ASP A 518 6.75 34.87 -20.19
C ASP A 518 5.81 33.87 -20.86
N VAL A 519 4.60 33.75 -20.33
CA VAL A 519 3.48 32.98 -20.88
C VAL A 519 2.22 33.83 -20.99
N SER A 520 2.38 35.16 -21.07
CA SER A 520 1.27 36.13 -21.11
C SER A 520 0.33 35.94 -22.31
N TYR A 521 0.76 35.20 -23.33
CA TYR A 521 -0.01 34.86 -24.54
C TYR A 521 -0.50 33.40 -24.58
N LEU A 522 -0.33 32.65 -23.49
CA LEU A 522 -0.84 31.29 -23.32
C LEU A 522 -2.09 31.33 -22.43
N ASN A 523 -3.26 31.16 -23.05
CA ASN A 523 -4.55 31.10 -22.36
C ASN A 523 -5.13 29.66 -22.41
N TYR A 524 -6.22 29.41 -21.69
CA TYR A 524 -6.84 28.08 -21.68
C TYR A 524 -7.36 27.65 -23.05
N SER A 525 -7.87 28.58 -23.88
CA SER A 525 -8.30 28.26 -25.24
C SER A 525 -7.17 27.63 -26.07
N ARG A 526 -5.97 28.22 -26.03
CA ARG A 526 -4.80 27.65 -26.71
C ARG A 526 -4.41 26.29 -26.12
N LEU A 527 -4.38 26.15 -24.79
CA LEU A 527 -4.06 24.87 -24.16
C LEU A 527 -5.08 23.76 -24.49
N LYS A 528 -6.36 24.11 -24.63
CA LYS A 528 -7.44 23.19 -24.99
C LYS A 528 -7.40 22.79 -26.47
N ASN A 529 -7.10 23.74 -27.37
CA ASN A 529 -7.26 23.57 -28.81
C ASN A 529 -5.95 23.24 -29.54
N GLU A 530 -4.81 23.74 -29.07
CA GLU A 530 -3.48 23.58 -29.70
C GLU A 530 -2.59 22.57 -28.95
N GLY A 531 -2.92 22.22 -27.69
CA GLY A 531 -2.21 21.23 -26.89
C GLY A 531 -1.31 21.84 -25.81
N THR A 532 -0.10 21.32 -25.65
CA THR A 532 0.78 21.66 -24.51
C THR A 532 2.02 22.44 -24.96
N PHE A 533 2.49 23.36 -24.11
CA PHE A 533 3.53 24.33 -24.49
C PHE A 533 4.66 24.36 -23.48
N GLN A 534 5.91 24.49 -23.95
CA GLN A 534 7.04 24.78 -23.07
C GLN A 534 7.25 26.28 -23.00
N TRP A 535 7.36 26.84 -21.79
CA TRP A 535 7.65 28.26 -21.64
C TRP A 535 9.13 28.57 -22.00
N PRO A 536 9.42 29.81 -22.47
CA PRO A 536 8.47 30.92 -22.69
C PRO A 536 7.59 30.80 -23.95
N VAL A 537 6.49 31.55 -23.95
CA VAL A 537 5.48 31.75 -25.02
C VAL A 537 5.13 33.25 -25.10
N PRO A 538 6.00 34.08 -25.70
CA PRO A 538 5.91 35.55 -25.61
C PRO A 538 4.94 36.21 -26.63
N ASP A 539 4.24 35.43 -27.46
CA ASP A 539 3.24 35.93 -28.41
C ASP A 539 2.20 34.84 -28.78
N TYR A 540 1.07 35.25 -29.38
CA TYR A 540 -0.06 34.35 -29.71
C TYR A 540 0.26 33.29 -30.79
N GLY A 541 1.27 33.50 -31.64
CA GLY A 541 1.67 32.55 -32.69
C GLY A 541 2.78 31.59 -32.26
N HIS A 542 3.40 31.82 -31.10
CA HIS A 542 4.54 31.05 -30.62
C HIS A 542 4.14 29.59 -30.27
N SER A 543 4.90 28.62 -30.78
CA SER A 543 4.67 27.17 -30.56
C SER A 543 5.28 26.63 -29.26
N GLY A 544 5.74 27.52 -28.38
CA GLY A 544 6.54 27.20 -27.19
C GLY A 544 8.05 27.10 -27.47
N THR A 545 8.84 27.06 -26.40
CA THR A 545 10.31 27.10 -26.43
C THR A 545 10.90 25.77 -25.91
N PRO A 546 11.21 24.80 -26.79
CA PRO A 546 11.68 23.49 -26.35
C PRO A 546 13.02 23.53 -25.59
N ARG A 547 13.97 24.36 -26.03
CA ARG A 547 15.32 24.44 -25.47
C ARG A 547 15.68 25.87 -25.12
N LEU A 548 16.22 26.06 -23.93
CA LEU A 548 16.76 27.35 -23.51
C LEU A 548 18.24 27.45 -23.90
N PHE A 549 18.75 28.69 -23.98
CA PHE A 549 20.17 29.01 -24.18
C PHE A 549 20.76 28.52 -25.52
N SER A 550 19.93 28.28 -26.54
CA SER A 550 20.41 27.93 -27.89
C SER A 550 21.24 29.04 -28.54
N ASP A 551 21.07 30.28 -28.08
CA ASP A 551 21.85 31.47 -28.45
C ASP A 551 23.10 31.67 -27.56
N LYS A 552 23.33 30.76 -26.60
CA LYS A 552 24.42 30.79 -25.61
C LYS A 552 24.43 32.07 -24.75
N LYS A 553 23.26 32.69 -24.53
CA LYS A 553 23.08 33.80 -23.59
C LYS A 553 22.34 33.32 -22.36
N PHE A 554 23.02 33.32 -21.22
CA PHE A 554 22.44 32.90 -19.94
C PHE A 554 21.73 34.06 -19.25
N PHE A 555 20.91 33.77 -18.24
CA PHE A 555 20.17 34.81 -17.49
C PHE A 555 20.99 35.44 -16.36
N THR A 556 22.28 35.16 -16.30
CA THR A 556 23.22 35.88 -15.42
C THR A 556 23.38 37.33 -15.84
N PRO A 557 23.84 38.24 -14.95
CA PRO A 557 24.13 39.63 -15.31
C PRO A 557 25.12 39.77 -16.49
N THR A 558 26.12 38.88 -16.58
CA THR A 558 27.14 38.87 -17.64
C THR A 558 26.69 38.16 -18.92
N LYS A 559 25.51 37.53 -18.91
CA LYS A 559 25.00 36.62 -19.95
C LYS A 559 25.86 35.38 -20.21
N LYS A 560 26.83 35.09 -19.33
CA LYS A 560 27.70 33.91 -19.34
C LYS A 560 27.34 32.93 -18.23
N ALA A 561 27.48 31.63 -18.47
CA ALA A 561 27.29 30.62 -17.43
C ALA A 561 28.47 30.63 -16.43
N ILE A 562 28.19 30.32 -15.17
CA ILE A 562 29.18 30.44 -14.09
C ILE A 562 29.70 29.06 -13.71
N PHE A 563 31.02 28.84 -13.83
CA PHE A 563 31.67 27.72 -13.14
C PHE A 563 31.63 27.98 -11.63
N ASN A 564 30.85 27.17 -10.92
CA ASN A 564 30.64 27.34 -9.49
C ASN A 564 31.63 26.46 -8.71
N ILE A 565 32.28 27.04 -7.70
CA ILE A 565 33.19 26.33 -6.80
C ILE A 565 32.42 25.91 -5.56
N PRO A 566 32.30 24.59 -5.27
CA PRO A 566 31.68 24.10 -4.05
C PRO A 566 32.30 24.73 -2.80
N ALA A 567 31.47 25.17 -1.86
CA ALA A 567 31.94 25.68 -0.56
C ALA A 567 32.47 24.55 0.32
N SER A 568 31.90 23.35 0.21
CA SER A 568 32.41 22.13 0.83
C SER A 568 32.59 21.01 -0.19
N ILE A 569 33.73 20.31 -0.11
CA ILE A 569 33.99 19.10 -0.91
C ILE A 569 33.57 17.83 -0.15
N LYS A 570 33.67 17.85 1.18
CA LYS A 570 33.32 16.72 2.04
C LYS A 570 31.89 16.86 2.55
N ASN A 571 31.23 15.72 2.74
CA ASN A 571 29.93 15.71 3.40
C ASN A 571 30.08 16.21 4.85
N THR A 572 29.09 16.95 5.33
CA THR A 572 29.08 17.53 6.69
C THR A 572 28.11 16.80 7.63
N SER A 573 27.44 15.75 7.16
CA SER A 573 26.63 14.84 7.97
C SER A 573 27.50 14.10 8.98
N GLU A 574 26.89 13.60 10.06
CA GLU A 574 27.56 12.75 11.04
C GLU A 574 28.16 11.49 10.38
N GLU A 575 29.44 11.22 10.60
CA GLU A 575 30.10 10.02 10.06
C GLU A 575 29.70 8.74 10.83
N PRO A 576 29.70 7.57 10.18
CA PRO A 576 29.47 6.30 10.86
C PRO A 576 30.43 6.09 12.04
N SER A 577 29.92 5.51 13.12
CA SER A 577 30.67 5.24 14.35
C SER A 577 30.49 3.80 14.79
N GLN A 578 31.18 3.38 15.86
CA GLN A 578 30.95 2.06 16.45
C GLN A 578 29.50 1.89 16.95
N GLN A 579 28.85 2.96 17.39
CA GLN A 579 27.46 2.94 17.84
C GLN A 579 26.47 2.88 16.68
N TYR A 580 26.73 3.63 15.60
CA TYR A 580 25.89 3.72 14.40
C TYR A 580 26.75 3.43 13.15
N PRO A 581 27.03 2.15 12.85
CA PRO A 581 28.03 1.78 11.85
C PRO A 581 27.54 1.87 10.39
N PHE A 582 26.24 2.06 10.16
CA PHE A 582 25.66 2.04 8.81
C PHE A 582 25.11 3.41 8.40
N ILE A 583 25.12 3.69 7.10
CA ILE A 583 24.40 4.81 6.50
C ILE A 583 23.05 4.31 5.99
N LEU A 584 21.95 4.86 6.48
CA LEU A 584 20.62 4.66 5.93
C LEU A 584 20.36 5.67 4.81
N THR A 585 19.97 5.14 3.64
CA THR A 585 19.37 5.91 2.56
C THR A 585 17.90 5.56 2.40
N THR A 586 17.06 6.57 2.14
CA THR A 586 15.62 6.40 1.96
C THR A 586 15.22 6.59 0.49
N GLY A 587 14.12 5.99 0.05
CA GLY A 587 13.65 6.19 -1.32
C GLY A 587 12.21 5.79 -1.60
N ARG A 588 11.99 5.29 -2.81
CA ARG A 588 10.67 4.94 -3.37
C ARG A 588 10.68 3.53 -3.93
N ILE A 589 9.52 2.89 -3.95
CA ILE A 589 9.25 1.63 -4.64
C ILE A 589 8.41 1.89 -5.89
N ARG A 590 8.41 0.94 -6.83
CA ARG A 590 7.87 1.11 -8.18
C ARG A 590 6.40 1.53 -8.22
N ASP A 591 5.55 0.83 -7.49
CA ASP A 591 4.09 0.89 -7.66
C ASP A 591 3.40 1.85 -6.70
N GLN A 592 4.12 2.37 -5.70
CA GLN A 592 3.55 3.30 -4.72
C GLN A 592 3.95 4.75 -4.97
N TRP A 593 2.98 5.64 -4.83
CA TRP A 593 3.17 7.07 -4.92
C TRP A 593 3.21 7.70 -3.52
N HIS A 594 4.29 8.43 -3.25
CA HIS A 594 4.44 9.28 -2.07
C HIS A 594 4.04 8.58 -0.76
N THR A 595 2.96 9.00 -0.09
CA THR A 595 2.51 8.48 1.21
C THR A 595 1.30 7.56 1.09
N MET A 596 1.08 6.98 -0.09
CA MET A 596 0.07 5.95 -0.37
C MET A 596 -1.41 6.34 -0.15
N THR A 597 -1.73 7.60 0.13
CA THR A 597 -3.12 8.09 0.23
C THR A 597 -3.92 8.00 -1.08
N LYS A 598 -3.23 7.75 -2.21
CA LYS A 598 -3.81 7.46 -3.52
C LYS A 598 -3.57 6.00 -3.92
N THR A 599 -2.31 5.63 -4.16
CA THR A 599 -1.94 4.31 -4.70
C THR A 599 -2.11 3.14 -3.72
N GLY A 600 -2.18 3.40 -2.41
CA GLY A 600 -2.35 2.36 -1.39
C GLY A 600 -3.74 1.73 -1.38
N LYS A 601 -4.73 2.37 -2.02
CA LYS A 601 -6.09 1.86 -2.19
C LYS A 601 -6.24 0.89 -3.34
N VAL A 602 -5.36 1.00 -4.34
CA VAL A 602 -5.38 0.13 -5.52
C VAL A 602 -4.67 -1.17 -5.16
N SER A 603 -5.43 -2.24 -4.96
CA SER A 603 -4.92 -3.53 -4.49
C SER A 603 -3.81 -4.07 -5.38
N ARG A 604 -3.95 -3.93 -6.70
CA ARG A 604 -2.94 -4.39 -7.67
C ARG A 604 -1.58 -3.71 -7.47
N LEU A 605 -1.55 -2.44 -7.06
CA LEU A 605 -0.31 -1.71 -6.78
C LEU A 605 0.37 -2.14 -5.47
N MET A 606 -0.35 -2.86 -4.60
CA MET A 606 0.17 -3.40 -3.33
C MET A 606 0.80 -4.80 -3.47
N THR A 607 0.60 -5.47 -4.61
CA THR A 607 0.99 -6.89 -4.80
C THR A 607 2.49 -7.15 -4.75
N HIS A 608 3.32 -6.24 -5.26
CA HIS A 608 4.77 -6.45 -5.35
C HIS A 608 5.51 -6.19 -4.04
N THR A 609 5.06 -5.22 -3.24
CA THR A 609 5.71 -4.86 -1.97
C THR A 609 4.65 -4.38 -0.99
N PRO A 610 3.99 -5.32 -0.27
CA PRO A 610 2.84 -5.00 0.57
C PRO A 610 3.23 -4.37 1.92
N SER A 611 4.49 -4.51 2.35
CA SER A 611 5.01 -4.02 3.63
C SER A 611 6.41 -3.41 3.48
N PRO A 612 6.84 -2.54 4.40
CA PRO A 612 8.20 -2.00 4.39
C PRO A 612 9.21 -3.08 4.74
N VAL A 613 10.32 -3.11 3.99
CA VAL A 613 11.44 -4.04 4.21
C VAL A 613 12.77 -3.28 4.18
N LEU A 614 13.67 -3.64 5.10
CA LEU A 614 15.03 -3.11 5.14
C LEU A 614 15.92 -3.93 4.21
N GLU A 615 16.46 -3.30 3.18
CA GLU A 615 17.48 -3.93 2.34
C GLU A 615 18.86 -3.80 3.00
N ILE A 616 19.55 -4.94 3.17
CA ILE A 616 20.87 -5.04 3.81
C ILE A 616 21.80 -5.93 2.97
N ASN A 617 23.06 -5.52 2.84
CA ASN A 617 24.08 -6.27 2.12
C ASN A 617 24.38 -7.62 2.80
N PRO A 618 24.69 -8.72 2.07
CA PRO A 618 24.97 -10.02 2.67
C PRO A 618 26.14 -10.02 3.68
N ILE A 619 27.18 -9.23 3.42
CA ILE A 619 28.35 -9.11 4.32
C ILE A 619 27.92 -8.43 5.64
N ASP A 620 27.16 -7.35 5.55
CA ASP A 620 26.66 -6.62 6.72
C ASP A 620 25.65 -7.45 7.51
N ALA A 621 24.76 -8.16 6.82
CA ALA A 621 23.81 -9.08 7.43
C ALA A 621 24.54 -10.20 8.21
N TYR A 622 25.59 -10.77 7.62
CA TYR A 622 26.44 -11.76 8.29
C TYR A 622 27.12 -11.19 9.54
N LYS A 623 27.76 -10.01 9.43
CA LYS A 623 28.39 -9.31 10.57
C LYS A 623 27.39 -9.00 11.70
N SER A 624 26.17 -8.63 11.34
CA SER A 624 25.09 -8.31 12.28
C SER A 624 24.27 -9.52 12.74
N LYS A 625 24.58 -10.74 12.28
CA LYS A 625 23.84 -11.99 12.58
C LYS A 625 22.35 -11.91 12.19
N ILE A 626 22.06 -11.28 11.06
CA ILE A 626 20.71 -11.11 10.51
C ILE A 626 20.53 -12.05 9.31
N LYS A 627 19.43 -12.79 9.29
CA LYS A 627 19.01 -13.62 8.15
C LYS A 627 17.90 -12.94 7.35
N ASN A 628 17.71 -13.37 6.11
CA ASN A 628 16.59 -12.91 5.30
C ASN A 628 15.25 -13.28 5.98
N GLY A 629 14.35 -12.31 6.08
CA GLY A 629 13.05 -12.46 6.75
C GLY A 629 13.07 -12.21 8.27
N ASP A 630 14.24 -12.08 8.90
CA ASP A 630 14.32 -11.72 10.32
C ASP A 630 13.66 -10.35 10.56
N ILE A 631 12.94 -10.23 11.67
CA ILE A 631 12.50 -8.94 12.17
C ILE A 631 13.70 -8.23 12.78
N VAL A 632 13.93 -7.00 12.35
CA VAL A 632 15.05 -6.17 12.80
C VAL A 632 14.56 -4.86 13.36
N VAL A 633 15.28 -4.34 14.36
CA VAL A 633 15.14 -2.97 14.84
C VAL A 633 16.28 -2.16 14.23
N VAL A 634 15.90 -1.09 13.52
CA VAL A 634 16.82 -0.07 13.02
C VAL A 634 16.71 1.11 13.96
N SER A 635 17.84 1.60 14.49
CA SER A 635 17.87 2.68 15.46
C SER A 635 18.81 3.79 15.02
N SER A 636 18.37 5.03 15.21
CA SER A 636 19.13 6.28 15.02
C SER A 636 19.16 7.07 16.32
N LYS A 637 19.62 8.33 16.29
CA LYS A 637 19.43 9.27 17.41
C LYS A 637 17.98 9.73 17.59
N ASN A 638 17.19 9.75 16.52
CA ASN A 638 15.83 10.29 16.52
C ASN A 638 14.76 9.25 16.89
N GLY A 639 15.10 7.97 16.78
CA GLY A 639 14.18 6.90 17.12
C GLY A 639 14.52 5.58 16.48
N GLU A 640 13.51 4.73 16.41
CA GLU A 640 13.62 3.37 15.93
C GLU A 640 12.44 2.98 15.05
N VAL A 641 12.68 1.97 14.22
CA VAL A 641 11.75 1.35 13.28
C VAL A 641 11.96 -0.16 13.34
N ARG A 642 10.88 -0.93 13.20
CA ARG A 642 10.89 -2.39 13.24
C ARG A 642 10.26 -2.97 11.98
N VAL A 643 11.06 -3.66 11.17
CA VAL A 643 10.67 -4.17 9.84
C VAL A 643 11.35 -5.51 9.55
N LYS A 644 10.92 -6.20 8.49
CA LYS A 644 11.62 -7.39 7.98
C LYS A 644 12.91 -7.01 7.25
N ALA A 645 13.97 -7.78 7.46
CA ALA A 645 15.19 -7.68 6.68
C ALA A 645 15.07 -8.44 5.35
N LYS A 646 15.51 -7.80 4.27
CA LYS A 646 15.71 -8.39 2.95
C LYS A 646 17.21 -8.37 2.64
N VAL A 647 17.84 -9.53 2.70
CA VAL A 647 19.28 -9.66 2.43
C VAL A 647 19.48 -9.66 0.91
N THR A 648 20.24 -8.71 0.38
CA THR A 648 20.40 -8.50 -1.07
C THR A 648 21.76 -7.89 -1.41
N ASP A 649 22.41 -8.38 -2.46
CA ASP A 649 23.70 -7.88 -2.96
C ASP A 649 23.58 -6.57 -3.77
N THR A 650 22.34 -6.11 -4.00
CA THR A 650 22.05 -4.89 -4.76
C THR A 650 22.36 -3.60 -3.99
N ILE A 651 22.55 -3.65 -2.67
CA ILE A 651 22.91 -2.48 -1.86
C ILE A 651 24.39 -2.56 -1.46
N LYS A 652 25.09 -1.42 -1.49
CA LYS A 652 26.52 -1.33 -1.14
C LYS A 652 26.77 -1.72 0.33
N GLU A 653 27.89 -2.38 0.59
CA GLU A 653 28.36 -2.62 1.97
C GLU A 653 28.48 -1.30 2.75
N GLY A 654 28.06 -1.32 4.02
CA GLY A 654 27.98 -0.16 4.91
C GLY A 654 26.72 0.69 4.71
N VAL A 655 25.86 0.36 3.74
CA VAL A 655 24.66 1.13 3.39
C VAL A 655 23.40 0.28 3.54
N LEU A 656 22.38 0.86 4.16
CA LEU A 656 21.05 0.27 4.29
C LEU A 656 20.03 1.06 3.49
N PHE A 657 18.99 0.40 2.97
CA PHE A 657 17.89 1.07 2.29
C PHE A 657 16.53 0.75 2.91
N LEU A 658 15.73 1.79 3.16
CA LEU A 658 14.35 1.66 3.62
C LEU A 658 13.43 2.67 2.90
N PRO A 659 12.33 2.23 2.27
CA PRO A 659 11.37 3.13 1.60
C PRO A 659 10.52 3.92 2.60
N MET A 660 10.11 5.14 2.26
CA MET A 660 9.38 6.03 3.20
C MET A 660 7.85 5.97 3.13
N HIS A 661 7.28 5.11 2.28
CA HIS A 661 5.87 5.18 1.88
C HIS A 661 4.84 5.01 3.01
N TRP A 662 5.20 4.26 4.05
CA TRP A 662 4.28 3.88 5.12
C TRP A 662 4.28 4.93 6.25
N GLY A 663 3.07 5.42 6.59
CA GLY A 663 2.81 6.21 7.79
C GLY A 663 2.58 5.33 9.02
N LYS A 664 1.72 5.78 9.94
CA LYS A 664 1.30 4.92 11.06
C LYS A 664 0.38 3.82 10.56
N GLN A 665 0.67 2.58 10.95
CA GLN A 665 -0.20 1.43 10.67
C GLN A 665 -0.85 0.98 11.97
N LEU A 666 -2.18 1.04 12.04
CA LEU A 666 -2.94 0.65 13.23
C LEU A 666 -2.43 1.37 14.50
N ASP A 667 -2.19 2.68 14.37
CA ASP A 667 -1.60 3.58 15.38
C ASP A 667 -0.17 3.25 15.86
N ASN A 668 0.47 2.24 15.26
CA ASN A 668 1.88 1.96 15.45
C ASN A 668 2.75 2.75 14.45
N ASP A 669 3.81 3.38 14.93
CA ASP A 669 4.71 4.21 14.13
C ASP A 669 6.05 3.53 13.77
N LEU A 670 6.29 2.31 14.24
CA LEU A 670 7.55 1.60 14.02
C LEU A 670 7.74 1.15 12.57
N ASN A 671 6.76 1.29 11.69
CA ASN A 671 6.90 1.08 10.23
C ASN A 671 7.24 2.37 9.47
N ARG A 672 7.32 3.52 10.16
CA ARG A 672 7.52 4.84 9.56
C ARG A 672 9.00 5.20 9.49
N THR A 673 9.61 4.99 8.32
CA THR A 673 11.04 5.24 8.03
C THR A 673 11.57 6.59 8.50
N ASN A 674 10.78 7.67 8.33
CA ASN A 674 11.19 9.02 8.69
C ASN A 674 11.21 9.29 10.22
N ASN A 675 10.92 8.28 11.05
CA ASN A 675 11.30 8.29 12.47
C ASN A 675 12.83 8.19 12.67
N LEU A 676 13.56 7.67 11.68
CA LEU A 676 15.00 7.48 11.77
C LEU A 676 15.79 8.70 11.29
N THR A 677 15.25 9.42 10.32
CA THR A 677 15.99 10.41 9.53
C THR A 677 16.42 11.60 10.39
N ASN A 678 17.65 12.06 10.19
CA ASN A 678 18.15 13.28 10.82
C ASN A 678 17.45 14.54 10.29
N THR A 679 17.67 15.67 10.96
CA THR A 679 17.04 16.97 10.67
C THR A 679 18.02 18.00 10.08
N LEU A 680 19.23 17.58 9.70
CA LEU A 680 20.19 18.47 9.06
C LEU A 680 19.69 18.88 7.67
N VAL A 681 20.03 20.11 7.27
CA VAL A 681 19.63 20.70 5.99
C VAL A 681 20.81 21.36 5.29
N ASP A 682 20.74 21.46 3.97
CA ASP A 682 21.65 22.31 3.20
C ASP A 682 21.54 23.77 3.65
N PRO A 683 22.65 24.50 3.85
CA PRO A 683 22.63 25.84 4.39
C PRO A 683 21.95 26.88 3.47
N ILE A 684 21.94 26.63 2.16
CA ILE A 684 21.42 27.54 1.13
C ILE A 684 19.99 27.15 0.74
N SER A 685 19.78 25.90 0.30
CA SER A 685 18.48 25.45 -0.17
C SER A 685 17.53 25.08 0.96
N LYS A 686 18.06 24.84 2.17
CA LYS A 686 17.31 24.31 3.33
C LYS A 686 16.66 22.95 3.04
N GLU A 687 17.22 22.20 2.10
CA GLU A 687 16.77 20.83 1.79
C GLU A 687 17.33 19.83 2.81
N PRO A 688 16.50 18.93 3.38
CA PRO A 688 16.95 17.97 4.39
C PRO A 688 17.72 16.76 3.82
N ASP A 689 18.59 16.21 4.67
CA ASP A 689 19.54 15.13 4.36
C ASP A 689 18.95 13.72 4.45
N PHE A 690 17.89 13.45 3.68
CA PHE A 690 17.18 12.15 3.71
C PHE A 690 18.01 10.96 3.20
N LYS A 691 19.11 11.21 2.48
CA LYS A 691 19.92 10.16 1.84
C LYS A 691 21.10 9.74 2.70
N TYR A 692 21.29 10.37 3.85
CA TYR A 692 22.40 10.09 4.74
C TYR A 692 21.96 10.20 6.19
N THR A 693 21.70 9.07 6.86
CA THR A 693 21.45 9.04 8.31
C THR A 693 22.23 7.89 8.92
N VAL A 694 23.02 8.14 9.94
CA VAL A 694 23.74 7.07 10.63
C VAL A 694 22.79 6.24 11.49
N VAL A 695 22.85 4.92 11.34
CA VAL A 695 21.97 3.99 12.04
C VAL A 695 22.72 2.74 12.51
N SER A 696 22.10 2.02 13.44
CA SER A 696 22.47 0.66 13.79
C SER A 696 21.29 -0.26 13.46
N VAL A 697 21.60 -1.53 13.18
CA VAL A 697 20.59 -2.55 12.96
C VAL A 697 20.90 -3.77 13.81
N LYS A 698 19.87 -4.29 14.49
CA LYS A 698 19.96 -5.50 15.31
C LYS A 698 18.74 -6.37 15.04
N LYS A 699 18.91 -7.68 15.14
CA LYS A 699 17.78 -8.60 15.18
C LYS A 699 16.88 -8.24 16.36
N TYR A 700 15.57 -8.13 16.10
CA TYR A 700 14.59 -7.97 17.16
C TYR A 700 14.58 -9.24 18.00
N VAL A 701 14.77 -9.06 19.30
CA VAL A 701 14.64 -10.14 20.29
C VAL A 701 13.42 -9.80 21.12
N LYS A 702 12.35 -10.58 20.94
CA LYS A 702 11.18 -10.42 21.80
C LYS A 702 11.51 -10.90 23.22
N PRO A 703 10.87 -10.35 24.26
CA PRO A 703 10.95 -10.89 25.62
C PRO A 703 10.36 -12.31 25.72
N PHE A 704 10.91 -13.13 26.62
CA PHE A 704 10.32 -14.41 26.99
C PHE A 704 8.91 -14.20 27.55
N GLN A 705 7.97 -15.06 27.17
CA GLN A 705 6.60 -15.03 27.66
C GLN A 705 6.09 -16.43 27.97
N LYS A 706 5.24 -16.53 29.00
CA LYS A 706 4.38 -17.68 29.25
C LYS A 706 3.07 -17.52 28.51
N ILE A 707 2.84 -18.37 27.52
CA ILE A 707 1.65 -18.34 26.67
C ILE A 707 0.70 -19.45 27.11
N ALA A 708 -0.47 -19.07 27.59
CA ALA A 708 -1.56 -19.99 27.84
C ALA A 708 -2.51 -20.02 26.63
N VAL A 709 -2.85 -21.20 26.14
CA VAL A 709 -3.81 -21.41 25.05
C VAL A 709 -4.99 -22.21 25.57
N ILE A 710 -6.19 -21.64 25.50
CA ILE A 710 -7.44 -22.32 25.88
C ILE A 710 -8.11 -22.85 24.63
N GLY A 711 -8.13 -24.17 24.48
CA GLY A 711 -8.66 -24.90 23.33
C GLY A 711 -7.56 -25.53 22.47
N ALA A 712 -7.86 -26.71 21.92
CA ALA A 712 -6.92 -27.50 21.11
C ALA A 712 -7.48 -27.83 19.71
N GLY A 713 -8.24 -26.89 19.14
CA GLY A 713 -8.78 -26.98 17.78
C GLY A 713 -7.77 -26.57 16.69
N ALA A 714 -8.27 -26.41 15.46
CA ALA A 714 -7.44 -26.07 14.30
C ALA A 714 -6.68 -24.74 14.45
N ALA A 715 -7.32 -23.71 15.05
CA ALA A 715 -6.70 -22.41 15.27
C ALA A 715 -5.50 -22.50 16.23
N ALA A 716 -5.69 -23.13 17.40
CA ALA A 716 -4.65 -23.33 18.39
C ALA A 716 -3.47 -24.14 17.84
N PHE A 717 -3.77 -25.26 17.17
CA PHE A 717 -2.74 -26.09 16.54
C PHE A 717 -1.90 -25.29 15.53
N ARG A 718 -2.58 -24.53 14.65
CA ARG A 718 -1.88 -23.74 13.62
C ARG A 718 -1.05 -22.63 14.24
N PHE A 719 -1.54 -21.99 15.30
CA PHE A 719 -0.79 -20.97 16.02
C PHE A 719 0.49 -21.56 16.59
N ILE A 720 0.41 -22.70 17.30
CA ILE A 720 1.57 -23.35 17.92
C ILE A 720 2.60 -23.73 16.85
N GLN A 721 2.17 -24.35 15.75
CA GLN A 721 3.09 -24.71 14.66
C GLN A 721 3.83 -23.49 14.10
N ASN A 722 3.07 -22.47 13.68
CA ASN A 722 3.64 -21.26 13.09
C ASN A 722 4.53 -20.52 14.09
N TYR A 723 4.12 -20.46 15.36
CA TYR A 723 4.87 -19.79 16.39
C TYR A 723 6.18 -20.52 16.70
N ARG A 724 6.20 -21.86 16.70
CA ARG A 724 7.43 -22.65 16.88
C ARG A 724 8.40 -22.59 15.72
N GLU A 725 7.95 -22.22 14.51
CA GLU A 725 8.85 -21.88 13.40
C GLU A 725 9.63 -20.57 13.67
N ILE A 726 9.10 -19.68 14.52
CA ILE A 726 9.66 -18.34 14.81
C ILE A 726 10.36 -18.28 16.19
N ASN A 727 9.80 -18.96 17.19
CA ASN A 727 10.24 -18.93 18.58
C ASN A 727 10.24 -20.32 19.23
N ASN A 728 11.40 -20.75 19.70
CA ASN A 728 11.59 -22.04 20.38
C ASN A 728 11.83 -21.91 21.90
N THR A 729 11.79 -20.69 22.46
CA THR A 729 12.17 -20.43 23.86
C THR A 729 11.00 -20.25 24.79
N ASP A 730 9.88 -19.68 24.32
CA ASP A 730 8.73 -19.37 25.17
C ASP A 730 8.07 -20.63 25.72
N GLU A 731 7.52 -20.52 26.92
CA GLU A 731 6.70 -21.56 27.52
C GLU A 731 5.29 -21.49 26.94
N ILE A 732 4.78 -22.62 26.44
CA ILE A 732 3.40 -22.71 25.93
C ILE A 732 2.69 -23.83 26.69
N ILE A 733 1.60 -23.48 27.37
CA ILE A 733 0.69 -24.42 28.00
C ILE A 733 -0.66 -24.39 27.27
N VAL A 734 -1.16 -25.57 26.90
CA VAL A 734 -2.39 -25.71 26.13
C VAL A 734 -3.40 -26.52 26.92
N PHE A 735 -4.58 -25.95 27.13
CA PHE A 735 -5.69 -26.58 27.84
C PHE A 735 -6.73 -27.09 26.86
N SER A 736 -7.12 -28.36 27.00
CA SER A 736 -8.15 -29.00 26.20
C SER A 736 -9.14 -29.66 27.13
N ASN A 737 -10.43 -29.32 26.99
CA ASN A 737 -11.50 -30.04 27.69
C ASN A 737 -11.81 -31.42 27.07
N GLU A 738 -11.24 -31.72 25.90
CA GLU A 738 -11.29 -33.05 25.27
C GLU A 738 -10.01 -33.82 25.61
N GLU A 739 -10.14 -35.14 25.82
CA GLU A 739 -9.00 -36.02 26.07
C GLU A 739 -8.07 -36.13 24.86
N ASN A 740 -8.64 -36.05 23.65
CA ASN A 740 -7.96 -36.22 22.38
C ASN A 740 -7.87 -34.88 21.61
N PRO A 741 -6.78 -34.12 21.74
CA PRO A 741 -6.61 -32.83 21.05
C PRO A 741 -6.18 -32.99 19.57
N PHE A 742 -6.17 -31.87 18.83
CA PHE A 742 -5.50 -31.73 17.52
C PHE A 742 -5.90 -32.75 16.42
N TYR A 743 -7.20 -32.93 16.21
CA TYR A 743 -7.73 -33.74 15.10
C TYR A 743 -8.56 -32.90 14.12
N ASN A 744 -8.77 -33.44 12.91
CA ASN A 744 -9.61 -32.82 11.89
C ASN A 744 -11.08 -33.20 12.06
N ARG A 745 -11.81 -32.38 12.82
CA ARG A 745 -13.25 -32.58 13.06
C ARG A 745 -14.14 -32.56 11.80
N VAL A 746 -13.64 -32.03 10.68
CA VAL A 746 -14.40 -32.01 9.41
C VAL A 746 -14.50 -33.43 8.82
N LEU A 747 -13.65 -34.36 9.23
CA LEU A 747 -13.62 -35.75 8.77
C LEU A 747 -14.38 -36.71 9.71
N LEU A 748 -15.14 -36.18 10.67
CA LEU A 748 -15.96 -37.01 11.57
C LEU A 748 -17.04 -37.82 10.83
N PRO A 749 -17.71 -37.31 9.78
CA PRO A 749 -18.66 -38.10 8.99
C PRO A 749 -18.06 -39.41 8.46
N GLU A 750 -16.87 -39.36 7.84
CA GLU A 750 -16.15 -40.51 7.29
C GLU A 750 -15.59 -41.44 8.38
N TYR A 751 -15.33 -40.90 9.58
CA TYR A 751 -14.98 -41.70 10.76
C TYR A 751 -16.18 -42.49 11.30
N VAL A 752 -17.38 -41.90 11.34
CA VAL A 752 -18.61 -42.60 11.75
C VAL A 752 -18.88 -43.82 10.86
N THR A 753 -18.56 -43.73 9.57
CA THR A 753 -18.72 -44.85 8.63
C THR A 753 -17.51 -45.77 8.52
N ALA A 754 -16.47 -45.57 9.33
CA ALA A 754 -15.23 -46.34 9.31
C ALA A 754 -14.51 -46.35 7.94
N GLU A 755 -14.73 -45.33 7.10
CA GLU A 755 -13.94 -45.09 5.89
C GLU A 755 -12.56 -44.54 6.25
N LEU A 756 -12.50 -43.76 7.32
CA LEU A 756 -11.26 -43.27 7.92
C LEU A 756 -11.11 -43.82 9.35
N SER A 757 -9.90 -44.25 9.68
CA SER A 757 -9.55 -44.62 11.06
C SER A 757 -9.35 -43.37 11.91
N TRP A 758 -9.42 -43.51 13.25
CA TRP A 758 -9.15 -42.40 14.16
C TRP A 758 -7.77 -41.77 13.92
N GLU A 759 -6.75 -42.60 13.66
CA GLU A 759 -5.39 -42.17 13.39
C GLU A 759 -5.28 -41.29 12.14
N SER A 760 -6.19 -41.49 11.17
CA SER A 760 -6.25 -40.70 9.94
C SER A 760 -6.80 -39.28 10.16
N LEU A 761 -7.51 -39.07 11.29
CA LEU A 761 -8.05 -37.76 11.66
C LEU A 761 -7.03 -36.90 12.43
N LEU A 762 -6.00 -37.51 13.03
CA LEU A 762 -5.00 -36.80 13.81
C LEU A 762 -4.20 -35.83 12.93
N LYS A 763 -4.10 -34.55 13.32
CA LYS A 763 -3.30 -33.55 12.59
C LYS A 763 -1.81 -33.69 12.86
N ILE A 764 -1.46 -34.37 13.95
CA ILE A 764 -0.09 -34.60 14.37
C ILE A 764 -0.03 -35.93 15.12
N LYS A 765 1.04 -36.70 14.89
CA LYS A 765 1.34 -37.92 15.65
C LYS A 765 2.08 -37.57 16.94
N ASP A 766 1.99 -38.42 17.96
CA ASP A 766 2.56 -38.16 19.28
C ASP A 766 4.07 -37.84 19.26
N ASP A 767 4.85 -38.57 18.47
CA ASP A 767 6.30 -38.34 18.32
C ASP A 767 6.62 -36.92 17.79
N ALA A 768 5.78 -36.42 16.88
CA ALA A 768 5.93 -35.09 16.30
C ALA A 768 5.38 -33.99 17.23
N LEU A 769 4.41 -34.31 18.09
CA LEU A 769 3.88 -33.39 19.10
C LEU A 769 4.94 -33.03 20.14
N GLY A 770 5.76 -34.00 20.55
CA GLY A 770 6.88 -33.77 21.47
C GLY A 770 7.91 -32.75 20.94
N GLN A 771 8.07 -32.64 19.61
CA GLN A 771 9.00 -31.69 18.99
C GLN A 771 8.54 -30.23 19.10
N LEU A 772 7.26 -29.98 19.35
CA LEU A 772 6.72 -28.62 19.51
C LEU A 772 7.06 -27.99 20.88
N ASN A 773 7.62 -28.76 21.82
CA ASN A 773 8.02 -28.29 23.14
C ASN A 773 6.89 -27.51 23.85
N ILE A 774 5.74 -28.16 24.04
CA ILE A 774 4.56 -27.56 24.69
C ILE A 774 4.10 -28.43 25.87
N THR A 775 3.45 -27.81 26.85
CA THR A 775 2.80 -28.50 27.96
C THR A 775 1.32 -28.70 27.62
N MET A 776 0.91 -29.93 27.31
CA MET A 776 -0.49 -30.25 27.05
C MET A 776 -1.23 -30.63 28.34
N LYS A 777 -2.41 -30.06 28.57
CA LYS A 777 -3.36 -30.40 29.63
C LYS A 777 -4.68 -30.87 29.00
N SER A 778 -4.74 -32.15 28.63
CA SER A 778 -5.92 -32.79 28.03
C SER A 778 -6.94 -33.21 29.09
N GLY A 779 -8.23 -33.18 28.76
CA GLY A 779 -9.32 -33.43 29.72
C GLY A 779 -9.45 -32.37 30.83
N VAL A 780 -8.78 -31.23 30.69
CA VAL A 780 -8.76 -30.14 31.69
C VAL A 780 -9.44 -28.90 31.10
N ALA A 781 -10.57 -28.51 31.67
CA ALA A 781 -11.26 -27.28 31.30
C ALA A 781 -10.74 -26.08 32.10
N ILE A 782 -10.95 -24.87 31.59
CA ILE A 782 -10.72 -23.63 32.35
C ILE A 782 -12.05 -23.12 32.87
N GLU A 783 -12.13 -22.91 34.18
CA GLU A 783 -13.34 -22.44 34.85
C GLU A 783 -13.35 -20.93 35.05
N ASN A 784 -12.18 -20.33 35.28
CA ASN A 784 -12.08 -18.90 35.53
C ASN A 784 -10.81 -18.31 34.92
N VAL A 785 -10.93 -17.11 34.36
CA VAL A 785 -9.81 -16.30 33.89
C VAL A 785 -9.87 -14.95 34.60
N ASN A 786 -8.81 -14.63 35.35
CA ASN A 786 -8.58 -13.30 35.87
C ASN A 786 -7.51 -12.63 34.99
N ALA A 787 -7.97 -11.82 34.02
CA ALA A 787 -7.11 -11.16 33.05
C ALA A 787 -6.31 -9.98 33.65
N THR A 788 -6.73 -9.45 34.80
CA THR A 788 -6.03 -8.36 35.50
C THR A 788 -4.80 -8.90 36.23
N ASP A 789 -4.98 -9.99 36.99
CA ASP A 789 -3.91 -10.64 37.75
C ASP A 789 -3.11 -11.65 36.90
N LYS A 790 -3.53 -11.87 35.65
CA LYS A 790 -2.98 -12.82 34.68
C LYS A 790 -2.91 -14.26 35.19
N ILE A 791 -4.04 -14.73 35.74
CA ILE A 791 -4.19 -16.07 36.29
C ILE A 791 -5.38 -16.78 35.61
N ILE A 792 -5.20 -18.04 35.24
CA ILE A 792 -6.29 -18.95 34.87
C ILE A 792 -6.43 -20.03 35.94
N THR A 793 -7.67 -20.42 36.25
CA THR A 793 -7.98 -21.53 37.17
C THR A 793 -8.63 -22.65 36.37
N ASP A 794 -8.03 -23.83 36.44
CA ASP A 794 -8.54 -25.01 35.75
C ASP A 794 -9.61 -25.76 36.55
N SER A 795 -10.24 -26.76 35.93
CA SER A 795 -11.30 -27.59 36.52
C SER A 795 -10.84 -28.49 37.67
N GLN A 796 -9.55 -28.46 38.02
CA GLN A 796 -9.00 -29.13 39.20
C GLN A 796 -8.70 -28.13 40.32
N GLY A 797 -9.05 -26.84 40.13
CA GLY A 797 -8.76 -25.76 41.06
C GLY A 797 -7.31 -25.27 41.02
N ILE A 798 -6.50 -25.75 40.06
CA ILE A 798 -5.10 -25.36 39.94
C ILE A 798 -5.01 -24.01 39.23
N LYS A 799 -4.22 -23.10 39.80
CA LYS A 799 -3.97 -21.78 39.24
C LYS A 799 -2.71 -21.79 38.38
N HIS A 800 -2.80 -21.26 37.17
CA HIS A 800 -1.69 -21.11 36.23
C HIS A 800 -1.50 -19.63 35.90
N GLN A 801 -0.26 -19.16 35.96
CA GLN A 801 0.09 -17.79 35.60
C GLN A 801 0.43 -17.70 34.11
N PHE A 802 0.04 -16.61 33.45
CA PHE A 802 0.38 -16.35 32.06
C PHE A 802 0.90 -14.92 31.86
N ASP A 803 1.64 -14.69 30.78
CA ASP A 803 1.95 -13.35 30.27
C ASP A 803 1.03 -12.99 29.11
N THR A 804 0.66 -13.98 28.30
CA THR A 804 -0.25 -13.87 27.17
C THR A 804 -1.26 -15.02 27.18
N LEU A 805 -2.53 -14.70 26.95
CA LEU A 805 -3.61 -15.68 26.87
C LEU A 805 -4.22 -15.70 25.47
N ILE A 806 -4.34 -16.89 24.88
CA ILE A 806 -4.97 -17.11 23.59
C ILE A 806 -6.23 -17.95 23.79
N MET A 807 -7.39 -17.35 23.54
CA MET A 807 -8.67 -18.03 23.57
C MET A 807 -8.97 -18.61 22.18
N ALA A 808 -9.08 -19.94 22.11
CA ALA A 808 -9.38 -20.72 20.91
C ALA A 808 -10.39 -21.85 21.24
N THR A 809 -11.38 -21.53 22.05
CA THR A 809 -12.37 -22.45 22.65
C THR A 809 -13.34 -23.10 21.64
N GLY A 810 -13.28 -22.68 20.37
CA GLY A 810 -14.07 -23.22 19.28
C GLY A 810 -15.58 -23.01 19.45
N SER A 811 -16.37 -23.90 18.88
CA SER A 811 -17.83 -23.89 18.98
C SER A 811 -18.39 -25.24 19.38
N ARG A 812 -19.63 -25.21 19.88
CA ARG A 812 -20.48 -26.37 20.19
C ARG A 812 -21.66 -26.45 19.23
N PRO A 813 -22.29 -27.62 19.04
CA PRO A 813 -23.49 -27.73 18.21
C PRO A 813 -24.64 -26.88 18.78
N PHE A 814 -25.45 -26.29 17.90
CA PHE A 814 -26.73 -25.71 18.28
C PHE A 814 -27.75 -26.84 18.44
N ILE A 815 -28.29 -26.99 19.65
CA ILE A 815 -29.21 -28.07 20.01
C ILE A 815 -30.57 -27.43 20.36
N PRO A 816 -31.67 -27.80 19.69
CA PRO A 816 -33.00 -27.37 20.08
C PRO A 816 -33.34 -27.85 21.50
N GLU A 817 -34.06 -27.04 22.28
CA GLU A 817 -34.45 -27.41 23.66
C GLU A 817 -35.18 -28.76 23.73
N ASN A 818 -35.99 -29.08 22.72
CA ASN A 818 -36.79 -30.32 22.65
C ASN A 818 -36.03 -31.53 22.09
N ALA A 819 -34.72 -31.43 21.81
CA ALA A 819 -33.96 -32.50 21.15
C ALA A 819 -33.62 -33.70 22.04
N GLN A 820 -33.67 -33.53 23.37
CA GLN A 820 -33.51 -34.60 24.37
C GLN A 820 -32.35 -35.59 24.11
N LEU A 821 -31.15 -35.08 23.80
CA LEU A 821 -29.97 -35.88 23.41
C LEU A 821 -29.46 -36.92 24.43
N HIS A 822 -30.02 -36.94 25.65
CA HIS A 822 -29.72 -37.93 26.68
C HIS A 822 -30.49 -39.24 26.49
N LEU A 823 -31.60 -39.21 25.73
CA LEU A 823 -32.39 -40.39 25.43
C LEU A 823 -31.83 -41.16 24.21
N PRO A 824 -32.13 -42.47 24.07
CA PRO A 824 -31.64 -43.30 22.96
C PRO A 824 -32.02 -42.76 21.57
N GLY A 825 -31.21 -43.09 20.56
CA GLY A 825 -31.48 -42.75 19.15
C GLY A 825 -31.27 -41.29 18.76
N ARG A 826 -30.85 -40.39 19.67
CA ARG A 826 -30.77 -38.95 19.43
C ARG A 826 -29.32 -38.43 19.53
N PHE A 827 -28.80 -37.85 18.45
CA PHE A 827 -27.37 -37.52 18.33
C PHE A 827 -27.10 -36.11 17.77
N THR A 828 -25.87 -35.68 17.95
CA THR A 828 -25.23 -34.59 17.19
C THR A 828 -23.88 -35.11 16.70
N ILE A 829 -23.13 -34.31 15.94
CA ILE A 829 -21.79 -34.68 15.47
C ILE A 829 -20.88 -33.46 15.43
N ARG A 830 -20.07 -33.26 16.47
CA ARG A 830 -19.12 -32.14 16.51
C ARG A 830 -17.78 -32.52 17.14
N LYS A 831 -17.81 -33.39 18.13
CA LYS A 831 -16.65 -33.95 18.82
C LYS A 831 -16.51 -35.44 18.53
N LYS A 832 -15.33 -36.00 18.81
CA LYS A 832 -15.09 -37.45 18.75
C LYS A 832 -16.14 -38.24 19.53
N ASN A 833 -16.43 -37.85 20.78
CA ASN A 833 -17.42 -38.54 21.61
C ASN A 833 -18.84 -38.55 21.01
N ASP A 834 -19.20 -37.49 20.27
CA ASP A 834 -20.50 -37.46 19.58
C ASP A 834 -20.53 -38.48 18.43
N ALA A 835 -19.43 -38.56 17.67
CA ALA A 835 -19.26 -39.51 16.58
C ALA A 835 -19.18 -40.97 17.07
N ASP A 836 -18.42 -41.23 18.14
CA ASP A 836 -18.33 -42.56 18.77
C ASP A 836 -19.72 -43.02 19.23
N ARG A 837 -20.48 -42.16 19.93
CA ARG A 837 -21.85 -42.48 20.37
C ARG A 837 -22.78 -42.85 19.21
N LEU A 838 -22.73 -42.11 18.11
CA LEU A 838 -23.55 -42.39 16.92
C LEU A 838 -23.14 -43.72 16.28
N LYS A 839 -21.83 -43.90 16.08
CA LYS A 839 -21.27 -45.12 15.48
C LYS A 839 -21.61 -46.35 16.31
N ASP A 840 -21.32 -46.33 17.61
CA ASP A 840 -21.55 -47.45 18.52
C ASP A 840 -23.04 -47.78 18.65
N TYR A 841 -23.91 -46.77 18.58
CA TYR A 841 -25.36 -46.99 18.58
C TYR A 841 -25.83 -47.67 17.30
N LEU A 842 -25.40 -47.19 16.12
CA LEU A 842 -25.76 -47.79 14.84
C LEU A 842 -25.22 -49.23 14.73
N ASP A 843 -23.97 -49.47 15.11
CA ASP A 843 -23.35 -50.80 15.18
C ASP A 843 -24.12 -51.71 16.18
N GLY A 844 -24.57 -51.13 17.30
CA GLY A 844 -25.30 -51.80 18.37
C GLY A 844 -26.71 -52.26 17.98
N THR A 845 -27.35 -51.66 16.97
CA THR A 845 -28.66 -52.11 16.46
C THR A 845 -28.62 -53.53 15.88
N ARG A 846 -27.44 -53.98 15.42
CA ARG A 846 -27.20 -55.25 14.68
C ARG A 846 -28.03 -55.41 13.40
N LEU A 847 -28.67 -54.33 12.92
CA LEU A 847 -29.37 -54.31 11.65
C LEU A 847 -28.36 -54.19 10.49
N PRO A 848 -28.58 -54.89 9.35
CA PRO A 848 -27.88 -54.59 8.11
C PRO A 848 -28.01 -53.10 7.76
N ALA A 849 -26.97 -52.51 7.18
CA ALA A 849 -26.94 -51.07 6.95
C ALA A 849 -28.09 -50.60 6.04
N GLU A 850 -28.49 -51.41 5.06
CA GLU A 850 -29.66 -51.18 4.19
C GLU A 850 -31.01 -51.17 4.90
N GLU A 851 -31.10 -51.75 6.11
CA GLU A 851 -32.30 -51.74 6.95
C GLU A 851 -32.30 -50.59 7.96
N GLN A 852 -31.16 -49.90 8.13
CA GLN A 852 -31.06 -48.75 9.00
C GLN A 852 -31.62 -47.48 8.33
N HIS A 853 -32.34 -46.66 9.09
CA HIS A 853 -32.88 -45.37 8.69
C HIS A 853 -32.41 -44.27 9.65
N VAL A 854 -31.70 -43.27 9.12
CA VAL A 854 -31.22 -42.12 9.88
C VAL A 854 -31.87 -40.85 9.38
N VAL A 855 -32.48 -40.09 10.30
CA VAL A 855 -33.05 -38.76 10.03
C VAL A 855 -32.03 -37.69 10.40
N ILE A 856 -31.67 -36.84 9.46
CA ILE A 856 -30.73 -35.72 9.67
C ILE A 856 -31.51 -34.42 9.68
N VAL A 857 -31.41 -33.66 10.77
CA VAL A 857 -32.06 -32.34 10.89
C VAL A 857 -31.06 -31.27 10.49
N GLY A 858 -31.33 -30.59 9.37
CA GLY A 858 -30.50 -29.53 8.81
C GLY A 858 -29.73 -29.95 7.56
N GLY A 859 -30.16 -29.44 6.39
CA GLY A 859 -29.54 -29.62 5.08
C GLY A 859 -28.39 -28.65 4.80
N GLY A 860 -27.53 -28.40 5.80
CA GLY A 860 -26.28 -27.66 5.66
C GLY A 860 -25.09 -28.57 5.31
N LEU A 861 -23.88 -28.01 5.24
CA LEU A 861 -22.67 -28.73 4.81
C LEU A 861 -22.45 -30.04 5.59
N LEU A 862 -22.40 -29.95 6.93
CA LEU A 862 -22.18 -31.10 7.81
C LEU A 862 -23.27 -32.17 7.69
N GLY A 863 -24.54 -31.74 7.56
CA GLY A 863 -25.67 -32.66 7.41
C GLY A 863 -25.64 -33.40 6.08
N LEU A 864 -25.27 -32.72 5.00
CA LEU A 864 -25.12 -33.32 3.67
C LEU A 864 -23.89 -34.23 3.57
N GLU A 865 -22.76 -33.86 4.19
CA GLU A 865 -21.56 -34.71 4.26
C GLU A 865 -21.83 -35.98 5.09
N LEU A 866 -22.54 -35.87 6.22
CA LEU A 866 -22.98 -37.03 6.99
C LEU A 866 -23.97 -37.90 6.21
N ALA A 867 -24.95 -37.30 5.52
CA ALA A 867 -25.89 -38.01 4.67
C ALA A 867 -25.15 -38.82 3.58
N ALA A 868 -24.15 -38.21 2.95
CA ALA A 868 -23.35 -38.84 1.91
C ALA A 868 -22.54 -40.02 2.45
N ALA A 869 -21.82 -39.82 3.56
CA ALA A 869 -21.01 -40.86 4.20
C ALA A 869 -21.89 -42.07 4.59
N LEU A 870 -23.04 -41.82 5.24
CA LEU A 870 -23.97 -42.90 5.62
C LEU A 870 -24.61 -43.58 4.40
N LYS A 871 -24.94 -42.83 3.34
CA LYS A 871 -25.49 -43.42 2.11
C LYS A 871 -24.48 -44.32 1.39
N HIS A 872 -23.18 -44.05 1.47
CA HIS A 872 -22.14 -44.94 0.96
C HIS A 872 -22.15 -46.32 1.67
N LYS A 873 -22.63 -46.38 2.93
CA LYS A 873 -22.94 -47.64 3.64
C LYS A 873 -24.31 -48.23 3.35
N LYS A 874 -25.07 -47.67 2.40
CA LYS A 874 -26.45 -48.05 2.03
C LYS A 874 -27.52 -47.76 3.10
N VAL A 875 -27.21 -46.94 4.12
CA VAL A 875 -28.20 -46.50 5.11
C VAL A 875 -29.28 -45.66 4.43
N LYS A 876 -30.55 -45.87 4.80
CA LYS A 876 -31.66 -45.02 4.35
C LYS A 876 -31.57 -43.67 5.04
N ILE A 877 -31.66 -42.57 4.28
CA ILE A 877 -31.50 -41.21 4.82
C ILE A 877 -32.72 -40.36 4.53
N THR A 878 -33.17 -39.61 5.55
CA THR A 878 -34.14 -38.53 5.41
C THR A 878 -33.55 -37.24 5.98
N ILE A 879 -33.60 -36.14 5.22
CA ILE A 879 -33.21 -34.81 5.68
C ILE A 879 -34.46 -33.98 6.00
N ILE A 880 -34.52 -33.43 7.20
CA ILE A 880 -35.51 -32.43 7.60
C ILE A 880 -34.88 -31.05 7.52
N GLN A 881 -35.38 -30.20 6.64
CA GLN A 881 -34.87 -28.85 6.42
C GLN A 881 -35.97 -27.82 6.67
N ARG A 882 -35.69 -26.91 7.60
CA ARG A 882 -36.62 -25.85 7.99
C ARG A 882 -36.88 -24.86 6.86
N ALA A 883 -35.85 -24.52 6.09
CA ALA A 883 -35.99 -23.61 4.96
C ALA A 883 -36.58 -24.35 3.74
N SER A 884 -37.04 -23.59 2.76
CA SER A 884 -37.46 -24.12 1.45
C SER A 884 -36.30 -24.56 0.54
N ARG A 885 -35.06 -24.53 1.06
CA ARG A 885 -33.81 -24.69 0.29
C ARG A 885 -32.71 -25.34 1.13
N LEU A 886 -31.82 -26.10 0.48
CA LEU A 886 -30.57 -26.61 1.07
C LEU A 886 -29.50 -25.51 1.08
N MET A 887 -28.62 -25.53 2.10
CA MET A 887 -27.48 -24.60 2.21
C MET A 887 -27.89 -23.13 1.97
N GLU A 888 -29.00 -22.68 2.56
CA GLU A 888 -29.66 -21.41 2.24
C GLU A 888 -28.83 -20.16 2.56
N ARG A 889 -27.75 -20.31 3.34
CA ARG A 889 -26.77 -19.25 3.64
C ARG A 889 -25.55 -19.27 2.72
N GLN A 890 -25.34 -20.35 1.96
CA GLN A 890 -24.14 -20.58 1.15
C GLN A 890 -24.44 -20.68 -0.35
N LEU A 891 -25.71 -20.84 -0.74
CA LEU A 891 -26.13 -21.01 -2.13
C LEU A 891 -27.31 -20.10 -2.47
N ASP A 892 -27.35 -19.66 -3.72
CA ASP A 892 -28.49 -18.96 -4.28
C ASP A 892 -29.65 -19.93 -4.58
N ARG A 893 -30.76 -19.41 -5.12
CA ARG A 893 -31.95 -20.23 -5.41
C ARG A 893 -31.69 -21.32 -6.46
N ILE A 894 -30.93 -21.03 -7.50
CA ILE A 894 -30.72 -21.93 -8.65
C ILE A 894 -29.80 -23.07 -8.24
N SER A 895 -28.63 -22.76 -7.69
CA SER A 895 -27.65 -23.76 -7.25
C SER A 895 -28.18 -24.64 -6.12
N SER A 896 -28.95 -24.08 -5.17
CA SER A 896 -29.61 -24.85 -4.12
C SER A 896 -30.65 -25.84 -4.68
N LYS A 897 -31.43 -25.43 -5.69
CA LYS A 897 -32.39 -26.31 -6.37
C LYS A 897 -31.68 -27.48 -7.07
N LEU A 898 -30.64 -27.18 -7.86
CA LEU A 898 -29.86 -28.21 -8.54
C LEU A 898 -29.22 -29.18 -7.55
N LEU A 899 -28.72 -28.69 -6.41
CA LEU A 899 -28.21 -29.53 -5.33
C LEU A 899 -29.32 -30.43 -4.75
N ALA A 900 -30.52 -29.91 -4.53
CA ALA A 900 -31.64 -30.73 -4.03
C ALA A 900 -32.01 -31.87 -5.00
N GLU A 901 -32.02 -31.60 -6.30
CA GLU A 901 -32.24 -32.61 -7.33
C GLU A 901 -31.14 -33.69 -7.30
N GLU A 902 -29.88 -33.31 -7.16
CA GLU A 902 -28.75 -34.24 -7.02
C GLU A 902 -28.83 -35.12 -5.76
N VAL A 903 -29.22 -34.53 -4.63
CA VAL A 903 -29.40 -35.25 -3.36
C VAL A 903 -30.55 -36.24 -3.48
N GLN A 904 -31.68 -35.85 -4.10
CA GLN A 904 -32.83 -36.73 -4.31
C GLN A 904 -32.53 -37.89 -5.27
N LEU A 905 -31.71 -37.67 -6.30
CA LEU A 905 -31.27 -38.74 -7.22
C LEU A 905 -30.40 -39.80 -6.55
N ARG A 906 -29.78 -39.46 -5.42
CA ARG A 906 -29.04 -40.39 -4.56
C ARG A 906 -29.95 -41.09 -3.56
N ASP A 907 -31.26 -41.02 -3.77
CA ASP A 907 -32.24 -41.73 -2.97
C ASP A 907 -32.15 -41.33 -1.48
N ILE A 908 -31.96 -40.01 -1.27
CA ILE A 908 -32.03 -39.32 0.01
C ILE A 908 -33.32 -38.51 0.02
N GLN A 909 -34.21 -38.81 0.97
CA GLN A 909 -35.49 -38.12 1.07
C GLN A 909 -35.30 -36.75 1.73
N ILE A 910 -35.98 -35.71 1.25
CA ILE A 910 -35.89 -34.36 1.81
C ILE A 910 -37.28 -33.84 2.13
N TYR A 911 -37.46 -33.30 3.33
CA TYR A 911 -38.64 -32.55 3.74
C TYR A 911 -38.26 -31.09 4.00
N PHE A 912 -38.57 -30.23 3.03
CA PHE A 912 -38.45 -28.77 3.16
C PHE A 912 -39.60 -28.18 3.97
N ASP A 913 -39.41 -26.93 4.42
CA ASP A 913 -40.39 -26.14 5.16
C ASP A 913 -40.97 -26.91 6.37
N ASN A 914 -40.12 -27.73 7.00
CA ASN A 914 -40.51 -28.61 8.08
C ASN A 914 -39.52 -28.60 9.22
N GLU A 915 -40.03 -28.86 10.41
CA GLU A 915 -39.24 -28.93 11.64
C GLU A 915 -39.67 -30.14 12.45
N VAL A 916 -38.72 -30.73 13.18
CA VAL A 916 -39.03 -31.75 14.17
C VAL A 916 -39.75 -31.11 15.34
N SER A 917 -40.93 -31.64 15.67
CA SER A 917 -41.73 -31.21 16.81
C SER A 917 -41.31 -31.96 18.08
N THR A 918 -41.32 -33.29 18.03
CA THR A 918 -41.01 -34.17 19.17
C THR A 918 -40.54 -35.54 18.65
N VAL A 919 -39.71 -36.22 19.44
CA VAL A 919 -39.23 -37.58 19.15
C VAL A 919 -39.71 -38.51 20.26
N PHE A 920 -40.45 -39.55 19.91
CA PHE A 920 -41.00 -40.55 20.82
C PHE A 920 -40.20 -41.85 20.72
N GLU A 921 -40.11 -42.56 21.85
CA GLU A 921 -39.60 -43.93 21.90
C GLU A 921 -40.72 -44.89 21.50
N THR A 922 -40.36 -45.98 20.81
CA THR A 922 -41.31 -47.01 20.43
C THR A 922 -41.16 -48.25 21.31
N GLU A 923 -42.06 -49.23 21.17
CA GLU A 923 -41.90 -50.53 21.83
C GLU A 923 -40.66 -51.29 21.34
N ASN A 924 -40.14 -50.94 20.16
CA ASN A 924 -38.88 -51.46 19.62
C ASN A 924 -37.71 -50.57 20.06
N ALA A 925 -36.81 -51.11 20.87
CA ALA A 925 -35.66 -50.37 21.40
C ALA A 925 -34.70 -49.81 20.33
N ASN A 926 -34.79 -50.30 19.09
CA ASN A 926 -34.00 -49.84 17.94
C ASN A 926 -34.75 -48.84 17.04
N GLU A 927 -35.96 -48.40 17.40
CA GLU A 927 -36.77 -47.48 16.60
C GLU A 927 -37.30 -46.29 17.43
N ILE A 928 -37.30 -45.12 16.79
CA ILE A 928 -37.87 -43.87 17.29
C ILE A 928 -38.91 -43.34 16.30
N GLU A 929 -39.96 -42.72 16.84
CA GLU A 929 -40.97 -42.00 16.06
C GLU A 929 -40.70 -40.50 16.11
N ILE A 930 -40.52 -39.89 14.94
CA ILE A 930 -40.17 -38.48 14.78
C ILE A 930 -41.38 -37.75 14.23
N ALA A 931 -42.07 -37.01 15.09
CA ALA A 931 -43.21 -36.18 14.72
C ALA A 931 -42.72 -34.82 14.19
N LEU A 932 -43.16 -34.46 12.99
CA LEU A 932 -42.85 -33.18 12.37
C LEU A 932 -43.99 -32.18 12.61
N LYS A 933 -43.68 -30.87 12.58
CA LYS A 933 -44.70 -29.80 12.75
C LYS A 933 -45.79 -29.81 11.69
N SER A 934 -45.53 -30.41 10.53
CA SER A 934 -46.53 -30.65 9.48
C SER A 934 -47.59 -31.71 9.83
N GLY A 935 -47.46 -32.42 10.96
CA GLY A 935 -48.33 -33.53 11.35
C GLY A 935 -47.87 -34.89 10.82
N ARG A 936 -46.79 -34.94 10.03
CA ARG A 936 -46.19 -36.19 9.55
C ARG A 936 -45.38 -36.87 10.65
N ILE A 937 -45.48 -38.20 10.74
CA ILE A 937 -44.67 -39.03 11.65
C ILE A 937 -43.73 -39.89 10.79
N LEU A 938 -42.46 -39.99 11.18
CA LEU A 938 -41.44 -40.81 10.53
C LEU A 938 -40.86 -41.80 11.54
N THR A 939 -40.75 -43.07 11.18
CA THR A 939 -40.03 -44.08 11.98
C THR A 939 -38.59 -44.19 11.50
N ALA A 940 -37.62 -44.16 12.42
CA ALA A 940 -36.20 -44.23 12.11
C ALA A 940 -35.42 -44.91 13.25
N ASN A 941 -34.18 -45.31 13.01
CA ASN A 941 -33.31 -45.85 14.07
C ASN A 941 -32.58 -44.73 14.82
N ALA A 942 -32.18 -43.67 14.12
CA ALA A 942 -31.50 -42.54 14.73
C ALA A 942 -31.90 -41.20 14.13
N ILE A 943 -31.79 -40.14 14.93
CA ILE A 943 -31.92 -38.75 14.52
C ILE A 943 -30.63 -37.98 14.86
N VAL A 944 -30.09 -37.23 13.91
CA VAL A 944 -28.87 -36.44 14.07
C VAL A 944 -29.16 -34.95 13.82
N TYR A 945 -28.88 -34.10 14.80
CA TYR A 945 -29.06 -32.65 14.69
C TYR A 945 -27.79 -31.96 14.19
N THR A 946 -27.85 -31.40 12.96
CA THR A 946 -26.76 -30.69 12.27
C THR A 946 -27.18 -29.27 11.84
N ILE A 947 -27.91 -28.56 12.70
CA ILE A 947 -28.53 -27.25 12.42
C ILE A 947 -27.65 -26.03 12.76
N GLY A 948 -26.33 -26.20 12.79
CA GLY A 948 -25.35 -25.13 13.02
C GLY A 948 -24.63 -25.22 14.37
N THR A 949 -23.81 -24.21 14.67
CA THR A 949 -22.95 -24.17 15.86
C THR A 949 -23.02 -22.83 16.58
N ILE A 950 -22.72 -22.83 17.88
CA ILE A 950 -22.60 -21.64 18.73
C ILE A 950 -21.14 -21.50 19.19
N PRO A 951 -20.48 -20.34 19.00
CA PRO A 951 -19.16 -20.06 19.57
C PRO A 951 -19.14 -20.16 21.10
N ASN A 952 -18.11 -20.79 21.67
CA ASN A 952 -17.94 -20.96 23.11
C ASN A 952 -17.30 -19.71 23.75
N ILE A 953 -18.10 -18.70 24.08
CA ILE A 953 -17.64 -17.38 24.56
C ILE A 953 -18.03 -17.08 26.02
N GLU A 954 -18.60 -18.05 26.73
CA GLU A 954 -19.05 -17.90 28.12
C GLU A 954 -17.90 -17.43 29.02
N LEU A 955 -16.76 -18.11 28.93
CA LEU A 955 -15.55 -17.75 29.68
C LEU A 955 -15.08 -16.32 29.39
N ALA A 956 -15.14 -15.88 28.13
CA ALA A 956 -14.74 -14.52 27.75
C ALA A 956 -15.70 -13.46 28.31
N LYS A 957 -17.01 -13.74 28.34
CA LYS A 957 -18.01 -12.87 28.94
C LYS A 957 -17.82 -12.74 30.45
N GLU A 958 -17.59 -13.85 31.13
CA GLU A 958 -17.34 -13.89 32.58
C GLU A 958 -16.03 -13.16 32.95
N THR A 959 -15.03 -13.18 32.07
CA THR A 959 -13.79 -12.41 32.19
C THR A 959 -14.00 -10.90 32.01
N GLY A 960 -15.16 -10.46 31.49
CA GLY A 960 -15.45 -9.06 31.20
C GLY A 960 -14.89 -8.57 29.86
N LEU A 961 -14.54 -9.46 28.92
CA LEU A 961 -14.08 -9.08 27.59
C LEU A 961 -15.25 -8.58 26.72
N ALA A 962 -14.98 -7.62 25.83
CA ALA A 962 -15.97 -7.13 24.89
C ALA A 962 -16.45 -8.25 23.95
N CYS A 963 -17.72 -8.62 24.03
CA CYS A 963 -18.32 -9.70 23.24
C CYS A 963 -19.54 -9.22 22.46
N GLY A 964 -19.77 -9.81 21.29
CA GLY A 964 -20.99 -9.75 20.50
C GLY A 964 -21.56 -11.16 20.30
N ARG A 965 -21.60 -11.61 19.04
CA ARG A 965 -21.80 -13.04 18.69
C ARG A 965 -20.56 -13.88 18.96
N GLY A 966 -19.37 -13.26 18.96
CA GLY A 966 -18.10 -13.81 19.43
C GLY A 966 -17.35 -12.84 20.35
N VAL A 967 -16.07 -13.11 20.58
CA VAL A 967 -15.16 -12.19 21.28
C VAL A 967 -14.67 -11.16 20.28
N LYS A 968 -14.90 -9.88 20.55
CA LYS A 968 -14.52 -8.80 19.63
C LYS A 968 -13.01 -8.63 19.63
N VAL A 969 -12.42 -8.62 18.43
CA VAL A 969 -10.98 -8.48 18.24
C VAL A 969 -10.61 -7.38 17.24
N ASN A 970 -9.43 -6.80 17.42
CA ASN A 970 -8.81 -5.88 16.46
C ASN A 970 -8.05 -6.65 15.36
N GLN A 971 -7.33 -5.93 14.50
CA GLN A 971 -6.57 -6.49 13.38
C GLN A 971 -5.37 -7.36 13.80
N TYR A 972 -4.89 -7.22 15.04
CA TYR A 972 -3.87 -8.12 15.63
C TYR A 972 -4.50 -9.27 16.42
N LEU A 973 -5.83 -9.42 16.34
CA LEU A 973 -6.62 -10.42 17.05
C LEU A 973 -6.60 -10.24 18.58
N GLN A 974 -6.23 -9.03 19.04
CA GLN A 974 -6.29 -8.63 20.44
C GLN A 974 -7.73 -8.30 20.83
N THR A 975 -8.11 -8.69 22.04
CA THR A 975 -9.42 -8.39 22.64
C THR A 975 -9.42 -7.00 23.30
N SER A 976 -10.45 -6.67 24.09
CA SER A 976 -10.46 -5.46 24.92
C SER A 976 -9.40 -5.44 26.02
N ASN A 977 -8.77 -6.59 26.32
CA ASN A 977 -7.57 -6.66 27.16
C ASN A 977 -6.33 -6.88 26.26
N PRO A 978 -5.27 -6.07 26.38
CA PRO A 978 -4.10 -6.12 25.49
C PRO A 978 -3.27 -7.41 25.59
N ASP A 979 -3.39 -8.15 26.69
CA ASP A 979 -2.69 -9.41 26.95
C ASP A 979 -3.53 -10.65 26.60
N VAL A 980 -4.79 -10.47 26.17
CA VAL A 980 -5.71 -11.55 25.80
C VAL A 980 -6.09 -11.44 24.33
N PHE A 981 -5.95 -12.56 23.62
CA PHE A 981 -6.22 -12.70 22.20
C PHE A 981 -7.33 -13.74 21.97
N ALA A 982 -8.06 -13.62 20.86
CA ALA A 982 -9.06 -14.61 20.47
C ALA A 982 -8.91 -14.97 18.99
N ILE A 983 -8.90 -16.27 18.68
CA ILE A 983 -8.73 -16.81 17.34
C ILE A 983 -9.69 -17.97 17.05
N GLY A 984 -9.87 -18.28 15.77
CA GLY A 984 -10.79 -19.30 15.29
C GLY A 984 -12.24 -18.82 15.31
N GLU A 985 -13.16 -19.77 15.53
CA GLU A 985 -14.60 -19.54 15.40
C GLU A 985 -15.19 -18.56 16.42
N ILE A 986 -14.44 -18.24 17.49
CA ILE A 986 -14.88 -17.28 18.50
C ILE A 986 -14.49 -15.84 18.17
N ALA A 987 -13.55 -15.62 17.26
CA ALA A 987 -13.02 -14.30 16.97
C ALA A 987 -14.01 -13.51 16.10
N GLU A 988 -14.63 -12.49 16.68
CA GLU A 988 -15.50 -11.55 15.99
C GLU A 988 -14.67 -10.36 15.50
N PHE A 989 -14.39 -10.31 14.21
CA PHE A 989 -13.65 -9.23 13.56
C PHE A 989 -14.59 -8.43 12.66
N ASN A 990 -14.64 -7.11 12.83
CA ASN A 990 -15.56 -6.22 12.11
C ASN A 990 -17.03 -6.71 12.09
N ASN A 991 -17.52 -7.17 13.25
CA ASN A 991 -18.87 -7.73 13.45
C ASN A 991 -19.17 -9.03 12.67
N GLN A 992 -18.14 -9.69 12.13
CA GLN A 992 -18.23 -10.94 11.41
C GLN A 992 -17.51 -12.08 12.14
N LEU A 993 -18.06 -13.29 12.03
CA LEU A 993 -17.47 -14.52 12.52
C LEU A 993 -17.10 -15.41 11.34
N PHE A 994 -15.94 -16.05 11.42
CA PHE A 994 -15.42 -16.90 10.36
C PHE A 994 -15.37 -18.36 10.84
N GLY A 995 -16.44 -19.10 10.57
CA GLY A 995 -16.62 -20.50 10.98
C GLY A 995 -15.93 -21.53 10.09
N ILE A 996 -14.73 -21.21 9.56
CA ILE A 996 -14.03 -22.08 8.59
C ILE A 996 -12.55 -22.27 8.97
N THR A 997 -11.99 -23.43 8.62
CA THR A 997 -10.61 -23.79 8.97
C THR A 997 -9.58 -22.85 8.33
N SER A 998 -9.79 -22.40 7.10
CA SER A 998 -8.88 -21.46 6.43
C SER A 998 -8.75 -20.14 7.17
N ALA A 999 -9.86 -19.59 7.68
CA ALA A 999 -9.86 -18.38 8.48
C ALA A 999 -9.16 -18.57 9.82
N ALA A 1000 -9.39 -19.70 10.49
CA ALA A 1000 -8.67 -20.06 11.71
C ALA A 1000 -7.14 -20.14 11.48
N GLU A 1001 -6.72 -20.66 10.33
CA GLU A 1001 -5.30 -20.73 9.96
C GLU A 1001 -4.70 -19.35 9.65
N GLU A 1002 -5.43 -18.51 8.91
CA GLU A 1002 -5.01 -17.13 8.62
C GLU A 1002 -4.87 -16.33 9.92
N GLN A 1003 -5.86 -16.40 10.80
CA GLN A 1003 -5.84 -15.76 12.10
C GLN A 1003 -4.65 -16.22 12.95
N ALA A 1004 -4.41 -17.53 13.00
CA ALA A 1004 -3.28 -18.11 13.70
C ALA A 1004 -1.92 -17.62 13.17
N ASP A 1005 -1.79 -17.48 11.84
CA ASP A 1005 -0.57 -16.97 11.19
C ASP A 1005 -0.32 -15.50 11.52
N ILE A 1006 -1.37 -14.66 11.44
CA ILE A 1006 -1.28 -13.26 11.84
C ILE A 1006 -0.85 -13.15 13.31
N LEU A 1007 -1.49 -13.89 14.21
CA LEU A 1007 -1.21 -13.82 15.64
C LEU A 1007 0.21 -14.31 15.97
N ALA A 1008 0.64 -15.42 15.36
CA ALA A 1008 2.00 -15.96 15.56
C ALA A 1008 3.06 -14.94 15.13
N ASN A 1009 2.89 -14.31 13.96
CA ASN A 1009 3.79 -13.27 13.47
C ASN A 1009 3.79 -12.03 14.38
N PHE A 1010 2.61 -11.57 14.82
CA PHE A 1010 2.49 -10.41 15.70
C PHE A 1010 3.17 -10.62 17.06
N ILE A 1011 2.87 -11.73 17.75
CA ILE A 1011 3.54 -12.08 19.01
C ILE A 1011 5.04 -12.30 18.78
N GLY A 1012 5.42 -12.85 17.62
CA GLY A 1012 6.81 -12.97 17.17
C GLY A 1012 7.53 -11.64 16.92
N GLY A 1013 6.81 -10.52 16.89
CA GLY A 1013 7.36 -9.16 16.74
C GLY A 1013 7.10 -8.50 15.38
N ASP A 1014 6.44 -9.16 14.45
CA ASP A 1014 6.09 -8.59 13.15
C ASP A 1014 4.79 -7.78 13.21
N ILE A 1015 4.92 -6.48 13.46
CA ILE A 1015 3.82 -5.52 13.46
C ILE A 1015 3.31 -5.14 12.07
N SER A 1016 3.98 -5.56 10.99
CA SER A 1016 3.48 -5.34 9.64
C SER A 1016 2.43 -6.40 9.24
N SER A 1017 2.28 -7.45 10.05
CA SER A 1017 1.32 -8.53 9.86
C SER A 1017 0.04 -8.25 10.64
N PHE A 1018 -1.06 -7.99 9.93
CA PHE A 1018 -2.36 -7.76 10.54
C PHE A 1018 -3.49 -8.33 9.68
N TYR A 1019 -4.55 -8.76 10.35
CA TYR A 1019 -5.71 -9.44 9.78
C TYR A 1019 -6.64 -8.45 9.09
N LYS A 1020 -7.06 -8.80 7.86
CA LYS A 1020 -7.96 -7.99 7.02
C LYS A 1020 -9.37 -8.57 6.93
N GLY A 1021 -9.62 -9.71 7.57
CA GLY A 1021 -10.84 -10.51 7.40
C GLY A 1021 -10.62 -11.60 6.35
N SER A 1022 -11.09 -12.81 6.62
CA SER A 1022 -11.02 -13.94 5.70
C SER A 1022 -12.18 -13.95 4.72
N VAL A 1023 -12.00 -14.64 3.59
CA VAL A 1023 -13.09 -14.89 2.65
C VAL A 1023 -13.85 -16.14 3.07
N LEU A 1024 -15.16 -16.01 3.26
CA LEU A 1024 -16.03 -17.16 3.48
C LEU A 1024 -16.07 -18.02 2.23
N MET A 1025 -15.87 -19.32 2.37
CA MET A 1025 -15.90 -20.25 1.26
C MET A 1025 -16.42 -21.61 1.72
N ASN A 1026 -17.13 -22.30 0.85
CA ASN A 1026 -17.72 -23.59 1.13
C ASN A 1026 -17.47 -24.51 -0.07
N ILE A 1027 -17.04 -25.74 0.21
CA ILE A 1027 -16.88 -26.79 -0.79
C ILE A 1027 -17.67 -27.98 -0.25
N LEU A 1028 -18.68 -28.44 -0.98
CA LEU A 1028 -19.43 -29.62 -0.59
C LEU A 1028 -18.63 -30.87 -1.00
N LYS A 1029 -18.34 -31.75 -0.04
CA LYS A 1029 -17.71 -33.05 -0.29
C LYS A 1029 -18.79 -34.10 -0.46
N LEU A 1030 -19.36 -34.17 -1.65
CA LEU A 1030 -20.29 -35.22 -2.01
C LEU A 1030 -19.81 -35.85 -3.32
N GLU A 1031 -19.74 -37.18 -3.37
CA GLU A 1031 -19.23 -37.92 -4.52
C GLU A 1031 -20.00 -37.52 -5.80
N ASP A 1032 -19.24 -37.23 -6.86
CA ASP A 1032 -19.74 -36.75 -8.15
C ASP A 1032 -20.55 -35.44 -8.12
N ILE A 1033 -20.47 -34.64 -7.05
CA ILE A 1033 -20.98 -33.26 -7.02
C ILE A 1033 -19.81 -32.28 -6.91
N ASN A 1034 -19.55 -31.55 -8.00
CA ASN A 1034 -18.64 -30.41 -7.98
C ASN A 1034 -19.44 -29.16 -7.61
N LEU A 1035 -19.42 -28.77 -6.34
CA LEU A 1035 -20.09 -27.57 -5.86
C LEU A 1035 -19.23 -26.77 -4.88
N CYS A 1036 -19.07 -25.48 -5.14
CA CYS A 1036 -18.48 -24.55 -4.20
C CYS A 1036 -19.08 -23.16 -4.29
N SER A 1037 -19.05 -22.43 -3.17
CA SER A 1037 -19.36 -21.01 -3.10
C SER A 1037 -18.25 -20.24 -2.37
N ILE A 1038 -18.04 -19.00 -2.78
CA ILE A 1038 -16.96 -18.13 -2.28
C ILE A 1038 -17.52 -16.72 -2.15
N GLY A 1039 -17.25 -16.05 -1.03
CA GLY A 1039 -17.63 -14.66 -0.81
C GLY A 1039 -19.15 -14.47 -0.76
N GLU A 1040 -19.61 -13.40 -1.39
CA GLU A 1040 -21.03 -13.06 -1.48
C GLU A 1040 -21.76 -14.01 -2.46
N ILE A 1041 -23.01 -14.36 -2.14
CA ILE A 1041 -23.82 -15.31 -2.93
C ILE A 1041 -25.05 -14.67 -3.59
N GLU A 1042 -25.43 -13.48 -3.13
CA GLU A 1042 -26.55 -12.71 -3.65
C GLU A 1042 -26.13 -11.24 -3.75
N VAL A 1043 -26.69 -10.52 -4.72
CA VAL A 1043 -26.52 -9.08 -4.87
C VAL A 1043 -27.47 -8.36 -3.89
N PRO A 1044 -26.99 -7.36 -3.12
CA PRO A 1044 -27.88 -6.54 -2.28
C PRO A 1044 -28.96 -5.84 -3.09
N GLU A 1045 -30.19 -5.77 -2.55
CA GLU A 1045 -31.29 -5.05 -3.21
C GLU A 1045 -30.96 -3.54 -3.31
N ASN A 1046 -31.18 -2.97 -4.50
CA ASN A 1046 -30.99 -1.53 -4.80
C ASN A 1046 -29.53 -1.01 -4.69
N ASP A 1047 -28.52 -1.86 -4.87
CA ASP A 1047 -27.12 -1.43 -4.97
C ASP A 1047 -26.55 -1.63 -6.38
N ASP A 1048 -26.62 -0.57 -7.21
CA ASP A 1048 -26.15 -0.57 -8.61
C ASP A 1048 -24.63 -0.74 -8.78
N SER A 1049 -23.88 -0.69 -7.67
CA SER A 1049 -22.43 -0.97 -7.68
C SER A 1049 -22.11 -2.45 -7.85
N TYR A 1050 -23.10 -3.32 -7.62
CA TYR A 1050 -23.02 -4.75 -7.82
C TYR A 1050 -23.52 -5.16 -9.21
N GLU A 1051 -22.92 -6.21 -9.73
CA GLU A 1051 -23.25 -6.80 -11.01
C GLU A 1051 -23.20 -8.33 -10.89
N GLU A 1052 -24.17 -8.99 -11.49
CA GLU A 1052 -24.24 -10.44 -11.55
C GLU A 1052 -23.93 -10.93 -12.97
N ILE A 1053 -22.98 -11.86 -13.07
CA ILE A 1053 -22.55 -12.46 -14.33
C ILE A 1053 -22.82 -13.97 -14.22
N VAL A 1054 -23.79 -14.46 -14.99
CA VAL A 1054 -24.29 -15.84 -14.89
C VAL A 1054 -24.11 -16.60 -16.20
N PHE A 1055 -23.65 -17.84 -16.11
CA PHE A 1055 -23.71 -18.84 -17.17
C PHE A 1055 -24.30 -20.13 -16.61
N ALA A 1056 -25.29 -20.70 -17.30
CA ALA A 1056 -26.01 -21.88 -16.84
C ALA A 1056 -26.37 -22.82 -18.00
N ASP A 1057 -26.08 -24.10 -17.85
CA ASP A 1057 -26.63 -25.22 -18.63
C ASP A 1057 -27.28 -26.19 -17.64
N LEU A 1058 -28.56 -25.94 -17.34
CA LEU A 1058 -29.30 -26.67 -16.31
C LEU A 1058 -29.49 -28.16 -16.67
N GLY A 1059 -29.57 -28.48 -17.97
CA GLY A 1059 -29.68 -29.87 -18.44
C GLY A 1059 -28.42 -30.68 -18.16
N LYS A 1060 -27.25 -30.04 -18.21
CA LYS A 1060 -25.96 -30.62 -17.79
C LYS A 1060 -25.59 -30.32 -16.34
N ARG A 1061 -26.49 -29.69 -15.58
CA ARG A 1061 -26.28 -29.28 -14.17
C ARG A 1061 -25.02 -28.43 -13.98
N TYR A 1062 -24.72 -27.62 -14.98
CA TYR A 1062 -23.62 -26.66 -14.96
C TYR A 1062 -24.17 -25.29 -14.59
N TYR A 1063 -23.64 -24.69 -13.53
CA TYR A 1063 -24.03 -23.34 -13.10
C TYR A 1063 -22.83 -22.56 -12.58
N LYS A 1064 -22.61 -21.38 -13.15
CA LYS A 1064 -21.55 -20.46 -12.78
C LYS A 1064 -22.15 -19.07 -12.58
N LYS A 1065 -22.04 -18.54 -11.36
CA LYS A 1065 -22.43 -17.17 -11.01
C LYS A 1065 -21.21 -16.46 -10.45
N CYS A 1066 -20.92 -15.27 -10.95
CA CYS A 1066 -19.91 -14.36 -10.42
C CYS A 1066 -20.59 -13.06 -10.01
N ILE A 1067 -20.27 -12.57 -8.82
CA ILE A 1067 -20.75 -11.29 -8.30
C ILE A 1067 -19.57 -10.33 -8.29
N VAL A 1068 -19.73 -9.22 -9.02
CA VAL A 1068 -18.71 -8.19 -9.16
C VAL A 1068 -19.20 -6.90 -8.52
N LYS A 1069 -18.36 -6.26 -7.71
CA LYS A 1069 -18.62 -4.94 -7.12
C LYS A 1069 -17.48 -4.00 -7.48
N ASN A 1070 -17.76 -2.89 -8.15
CA ASN A 1070 -16.73 -1.89 -8.52
C ASN A 1070 -15.48 -2.53 -9.18
N ASP A 1071 -15.69 -3.42 -10.16
CA ASP A 1071 -14.63 -4.19 -10.84
C ASP A 1071 -13.85 -5.19 -9.96
N LEU A 1072 -14.29 -5.45 -8.72
CA LEU A 1072 -13.76 -6.51 -7.86
C LEU A 1072 -14.67 -7.73 -7.92
N LEU A 1073 -14.11 -8.93 -8.11
CA LEU A 1073 -14.86 -10.15 -7.83
C LEU A 1073 -15.05 -10.25 -6.32
N VAL A 1074 -16.30 -10.24 -5.85
CA VAL A 1074 -16.66 -10.32 -4.42
C VAL A 1074 -17.39 -11.61 -4.06
N GLY A 1075 -17.85 -12.34 -5.07
CA GLY A 1075 -18.63 -13.56 -4.87
C GLY A 1075 -18.59 -14.48 -6.08
N ALA A 1076 -18.66 -15.79 -5.84
CA ALA A 1076 -18.83 -16.78 -6.90
C ALA A 1076 -19.53 -18.05 -6.40
N ILE A 1077 -20.34 -18.66 -7.27
CA ILE A 1077 -20.92 -20.00 -7.11
C ILE A 1077 -20.55 -20.81 -8.35
N LEU A 1078 -19.92 -21.97 -8.14
CA LEU A 1078 -19.53 -22.90 -9.21
C LEU A 1078 -20.17 -24.26 -8.94
N MET A 1079 -20.93 -24.77 -9.91
CA MET A 1079 -21.57 -26.08 -9.89
C MET A 1079 -21.34 -26.82 -11.21
N GLY A 1080 -21.03 -28.10 -11.14
CA GLY A 1080 -20.70 -28.96 -12.29
C GLY A 1080 -19.21 -28.92 -12.64
N ASP A 1081 -18.59 -27.74 -12.60
CA ASP A 1081 -17.14 -27.53 -12.74
C ASP A 1081 -16.65 -26.52 -11.70
N LYS A 1082 -15.55 -26.85 -11.00
CA LYS A 1082 -14.91 -26.01 -9.98
C LYS A 1082 -13.45 -25.64 -10.28
N ASN A 1083 -12.97 -25.86 -11.51
CA ASN A 1083 -11.58 -25.65 -11.92
C ASN A 1083 -11.08 -24.22 -11.64
N GLU A 1084 -11.95 -23.22 -11.75
CA GLU A 1084 -11.61 -21.81 -11.52
C GLU A 1084 -11.70 -21.38 -10.04
N PHE A 1085 -12.07 -22.29 -9.12
CA PHE A 1085 -12.22 -21.98 -7.70
C PHE A 1085 -10.97 -21.29 -7.10
N ALA A 1086 -9.77 -21.81 -7.41
CA ALA A 1086 -8.53 -21.27 -6.85
C ALA A 1086 -8.22 -19.85 -7.38
N GLU A 1087 -8.50 -19.60 -8.67
CA GLU A 1087 -8.34 -18.28 -9.27
C GLU A 1087 -9.33 -17.28 -8.65
N PHE A 1088 -10.61 -17.65 -8.56
CA PHE A 1088 -11.66 -16.79 -8.00
C PHE A 1088 -11.43 -16.51 -6.52
N LYS A 1089 -11.04 -17.52 -5.75
CA LYS A 1089 -10.61 -17.37 -4.36
C LYS A 1089 -9.49 -16.34 -4.24
N THR A 1090 -8.45 -16.47 -5.06
CA THR A 1090 -7.31 -15.55 -5.03
C THR A 1090 -7.72 -14.11 -5.37
N MET A 1091 -8.60 -13.91 -6.35
CA MET A 1091 -9.14 -12.60 -6.72
C MET A 1091 -9.94 -11.96 -5.59
N ILE A 1092 -10.86 -12.72 -4.99
CA ILE A 1092 -11.73 -12.26 -3.89
C ILE A 1092 -10.87 -11.96 -2.64
N GLU A 1093 -9.94 -12.84 -2.26
CA GLU A 1093 -9.04 -12.66 -1.10
C GLU A 1093 -8.12 -11.45 -1.27
N SER A 1094 -7.52 -11.31 -2.45
CA SER A 1094 -6.56 -10.25 -2.73
C SER A 1094 -7.23 -8.92 -3.08
N LYS A 1095 -8.56 -8.91 -3.28
CA LYS A 1095 -9.35 -7.76 -3.75
C LYS A 1095 -8.72 -7.09 -4.97
N ILE A 1096 -8.23 -7.89 -5.91
CA ILE A 1096 -7.59 -7.39 -7.13
C ILE A 1096 -8.67 -7.02 -8.14
N GLU A 1097 -8.54 -5.85 -8.75
CA GLU A 1097 -9.47 -5.38 -9.77
C GLU A 1097 -9.35 -6.23 -11.05
N LEU A 1098 -10.50 -6.61 -11.61
CA LEU A 1098 -10.62 -7.56 -12.71
C LEU A 1098 -10.00 -7.01 -14.01
N ALA A 1099 -10.20 -5.72 -14.32
CA ALA A 1099 -9.79 -5.12 -15.58
C ALA A 1099 -10.20 -6.01 -16.78
N ASP A 1100 -9.25 -6.35 -17.67
CA ASP A 1100 -9.51 -7.18 -18.84
C ASP A 1100 -10.01 -8.60 -18.51
N LYS A 1101 -9.69 -9.13 -17.32
CA LYS A 1101 -10.15 -10.47 -16.88
C LYS A 1101 -11.65 -10.54 -16.71
N ARG A 1102 -12.33 -9.40 -16.54
CA ARG A 1102 -13.78 -9.33 -16.51
C ARG A 1102 -14.41 -10.00 -17.72
N ASN A 1103 -13.84 -9.78 -18.91
CA ASN A 1103 -14.35 -10.32 -20.18
C ASN A 1103 -14.15 -11.83 -20.34
N THR A 1104 -13.30 -12.44 -19.50
CA THR A 1104 -12.99 -13.87 -19.54
C THR A 1104 -13.72 -14.66 -18.46
N LEU A 1105 -14.40 -14.01 -17.51
CA LEU A 1105 -15.10 -14.70 -16.41
C LEU A 1105 -16.09 -15.77 -16.89
N LEU A 1106 -16.67 -15.65 -18.09
CA LEU A 1106 -17.60 -16.66 -18.63
C LEU A 1106 -16.99 -17.62 -19.65
N ARG A 1107 -15.79 -17.35 -20.17
CA ARG A 1107 -15.20 -18.14 -21.27
C ARG A 1107 -14.45 -19.39 -20.79
N GLY A 1108 -14.30 -19.56 -19.48
CA GLY A 1108 -13.35 -20.50 -18.87
C GLY A 1108 -11.92 -20.04 -19.14
N SER A 1109 -11.01 -20.24 -18.18
CA SER A 1109 -9.59 -20.16 -18.49
C SER A 1109 -9.28 -21.28 -19.48
N GLY A 1110 -8.81 -20.94 -20.69
CA GLY A 1110 -8.46 -21.90 -21.75
C GLY A 1110 -7.29 -22.84 -21.42
N SER A 1111 -6.96 -23.00 -20.14
CA SER A 1111 -6.08 -24.02 -19.62
C SER A 1111 -6.84 -25.36 -19.56
N GLU A 1112 -6.49 -26.30 -20.43
CA GLU A 1112 -6.82 -27.71 -20.20
C GLU A 1112 -6.43 -28.09 -18.77
N ALA A 1113 -7.39 -28.60 -17.99
CA ALA A 1113 -7.12 -29.10 -16.65
C ALA A 1113 -6.01 -30.16 -16.75
N LYS A 1114 -4.89 -29.95 -16.06
CA LYS A 1114 -3.82 -30.95 -16.02
C LYS A 1114 -4.42 -32.24 -15.43
N PRO A 1115 -4.26 -33.40 -16.07
CA PRO A 1115 -4.77 -34.66 -15.53
C PRO A 1115 -4.19 -34.91 -14.13
N VAL A 1116 -5.00 -35.50 -13.25
CA VAL A 1116 -4.55 -35.97 -11.93
C VAL A 1116 -3.52 -37.08 -12.15
N ILE A 1117 -2.27 -36.84 -11.76
CA ILE A 1117 -1.19 -37.82 -11.89
C ILE A 1117 -0.96 -38.48 -10.54
N GLY A 1118 -1.12 -39.80 -10.49
CA GLY A 1118 -0.96 -40.59 -9.26
C GLY A 1118 -2.14 -40.47 -8.28
N LYS A 1119 -1.92 -40.88 -7.02
CA LYS A 1119 -2.96 -40.86 -5.99
C LYS A 1119 -3.47 -39.43 -5.77
N LEU A 1120 -4.78 -39.23 -5.75
CA LEU A 1120 -5.39 -37.92 -5.47
C LEU A 1120 -4.98 -37.43 -4.07
N VAL A 1121 -4.34 -36.26 -4.00
CA VAL A 1121 -3.91 -35.61 -2.76
C VAL A 1121 -4.87 -34.46 -2.41
N CYS A 1122 -5.34 -33.69 -3.40
CA CYS A 1122 -6.27 -32.59 -3.19
C CYS A 1122 -7.54 -32.72 -4.03
N SER A 1123 -8.66 -33.04 -3.38
CA SER A 1123 -9.98 -33.10 -4.03
C SER A 1123 -10.58 -31.72 -4.37
N CYS A 1124 -10.14 -30.66 -3.68
CA CYS A 1124 -10.59 -29.29 -3.98
C CYS A 1124 -10.10 -28.81 -5.35
N SER A 1125 -8.84 -29.11 -5.67
CA SER A 1125 -8.16 -28.62 -6.87
C SER A 1125 -7.84 -29.73 -7.87
N GLN A 1126 -8.32 -30.96 -7.62
CA GLN A 1126 -8.04 -32.14 -8.44
C GLN A 1126 -6.52 -32.31 -8.69
N VAL A 1127 -5.74 -32.41 -7.61
CA VAL A 1127 -4.27 -32.54 -7.69
C VAL A 1127 -3.85 -33.89 -7.15
N GLY A 1128 -3.10 -34.65 -7.95
CA GLY A 1128 -2.50 -35.92 -7.57
C GLY A 1128 -1.07 -35.77 -7.05
N HIS A 1129 -0.59 -36.80 -6.37
CA HIS A 1129 0.76 -36.89 -5.81
C HIS A 1129 1.83 -36.62 -6.86
N GLY A 1130 1.68 -37.17 -8.07
CA GLY A 1130 2.63 -36.99 -9.17
C GLY A 1130 2.66 -35.56 -9.71
N ASN A 1131 1.54 -34.82 -9.66
CA ASN A 1131 1.52 -33.40 -10.04
C ASN A 1131 2.36 -32.55 -9.07
N ILE A 1132 2.35 -32.90 -7.78
CA ILE A 1132 3.12 -32.22 -6.74
C ILE A 1132 4.61 -32.50 -6.94
N GLU A 1133 5.00 -33.76 -7.18
CA GLU A 1133 6.40 -34.13 -7.43
C GLU A 1133 6.98 -33.46 -8.68
N GLU A 1134 6.23 -33.38 -9.79
CA GLU A 1134 6.66 -32.65 -10.98
C GLU A 1134 6.93 -31.17 -10.70
N THR A 1135 6.07 -30.55 -9.89
CA THR A 1135 6.21 -29.13 -9.55
C THR A 1135 7.42 -28.88 -8.63
N ILE A 1136 7.76 -29.83 -7.76
CA ILE A 1136 8.98 -29.75 -6.96
C ILE A 1136 10.21 -29.88 -7.87
N LYS A 1137 10.18 -30.84 -8.80
CA LYS A 1137 11.25 -31.07 -9.79
C LYS A 1137 11.48 -29.87 -10.72
N SER A 1138 10.48 -29.03 -10.95
CA SER A 1138 10.63 -27.80 -11.74
C SER A 1138 11.30 -26.64 -10.99
N GLY A 1139 11.72 -26.84 -9.74
CA GLY A 1139 12.51 -25.89 -8.95
C GLY A 1139 11.76 -25.25 -7.78
N VAL A 1140 10.51 -25.63 -7.53
CA VAL A 1140 9.73 -25.10 -6.39
C VAL A 1140 10.09 -25.83 -5.10
N THR A 1141 10.82 -25.16 -4.21
CA THR A 1141 11.35 -25.77 -2.97
C THR A 1141 10.68 -25.29 -1.69
N ASN A 1142 9.74 -24.34 -1.77
CA ASN A 1142 9.00 -23.82 -0.63
C ASN A 1142 7.55 -24.29 -0.64
N PHE A 1143 7.04 -24.72 0.51
CA PHE A 1143 5.66 -25.16 0.70
C PHE A 1143 4.62 -24.15 0.21
N THR A 1144 4.79 -22.87 0.54
CA THR A 1144 3.82 -21.83 0.17
C THR A 1144 3.76 -21.63 -1.34
N GLU A 1145 4.90 -21.68 -2.00
CA GLU A 1145 5.01 -21.55 -3.46
C GLU A 1145 4.49 -22.81 -4.16
N LEU A 1146 4.75 -23.99 -3.60
CA LEU A 1146 4.22 -25.26 -4.09
C LEU A 1146 2.68 -25.30 -4.06
N CYS A 1147 2.07 -24.88 -2.95
CA CYS A 1147 0.61 -24.75 -2.86
C CYS A 1147 0.05 -23.75 -3.87
N LYS A 1148 0.73 -22.61 -4.08
CA LYS A 1148 0.33 -21.60 -5.08
C LYS A 1148 0.38 -22.14 -6.51
N THR A 1149 1.42 -22.88 -6.86
CA THR A 1149 1.63 -23.38 -8.23
C THR A 1149 0.74 -24.59 -8.54
N THR A 1150 0.53 -25.48 -7.56
CA THR A 1150 -0.29 -26.69 -7.76
C THR A 1150 -1.77 -26.47 -7.50
N GLY A 1151 -2.13 -25.47 -6.70
CA GLY A 1151 -3.48 -25.31 -6.14
C GLY A 1151 -3.76 -26.20 -4.92
N ALA A 1152 -2.95 -27.25 -4.67
CA ALA A 1152 -3.14 -28.14 -3.54
C ALA A 1152 -2.97 -27.38 -2.22
N GLY A 1153 -3.92 -27.55 -1.29
CA GLY A 1153 -3.91 -26.88 0.01
C GLY A 1153 -4.50 -25.46 0.01
N LEU A 1154 -4.89 -24.90 -1.15
CA LEU A 1154 -5.48 -23.56 -1.21
C LEU A 1154 -6.99 -23.52 -0.97
N GLY A 1155 -7.70 -24.65 -1.13
CA GLY A 1155 -9.15 -24.77 -0.87
C GLY A 1155 -9.48 -24.95 0.60
N CYS A 1156 -9.96 -26.14 0.98
CA CYS A 1156 -10.33 -26.43 2.37
C CYS A 1156 -9.12 -26.62 3.32
N GLY A 1157 -7.91 -26.68 2.77
CA GLY A 1157 -6.65 -26.84 3.53
C GLY A 1157 -6.35 -28.26 4.03
N SER A 1158 -7.25 -29.25 3.85
CA SER A 1158 -7.10 -30.60 4.44
C SER A 1158 -5.86 -31.36 3.98
N CYS A 1159 -5.43 -31.15 2.72
CA CYS A 1159 -4.30 -31.84 2.10
C CYS A 1159 -2.94 -31.18 2.37
N LYS A 1160 -2.87 -30.08 3.12
CA LYS A 1160 -1.63 -29.33 3.37
C LYS A 1160 -0.55 -30.17 4.06
N THR A 1161 -0.93 -31.02 5.02
CA THR A 1161 0.01 -31.89 5.75
C THR A 1161 0.66 -32.89 4.78
N GLU A 1162 -0.15 -33.56 3.96
CA GLU A 1162 0.33 -34.50 2.95
C GLU A 1162 1.22 -33.81 1.91
N VAL A 1163 0.85 -32.60 1.45
CA VAL A 1163 1.70 -31.79 0.55
C VAL A 1163 3.05 -31.44 1.19
N LYS A 1164 3.09 -31.11 2.49
CA LYS A 1164 4.36 -30.86 3.22
C LYS A 1164 5.20 -32.13 3.31
N GLU A 1165 4.59 -33.28 3.58
CA GLU A 1165 5.30 -34.55 3.63
C GLU A 1165 5.91 -34.93 2.27
N ILE A 1166 5.16 -34.71 1.17
CA ILE A 1166 5.68 -34.92 -0.19
C ILE A 1166 6.86 -33.98 -0.45
N LEU A 1167 6.73 -32.69 -0.12
CA LEU A 1167 7.83 -31.72 -0.26
C LEU A 1167 9.06 -32.11 0.57
N ALA A 1168 8.86 -32.60 1.80
CA ALA A 1168 9.95 -33.01 2.67
C ALA A 1168 10.66 -34.28 2.19
N LYS A 1169 9.94 -35.19 1.53
CA LYS A 1169 10.51 -36.42 0.94
C LYS A 1169 11.22 -36.18 -0.39
N CYS A 1170 10.85 -35.14 -1.12
CA CYS A 1170 11.45 -34.78 -2.41
C CYS A 1170 12.62 -33.77 -2.30
N LYS A 1171 12.80 -33.16 -1.13
CA LYS A 1171 14.04 -32.44 -0.75
C LYS A 1171 15.09 -33.43 -0.31
#